data_AF-A0A075GA50-F1
#
_entry.id   AF-A0A075GA50-F1
#
_cell.length_a   1.000
_cell.length_b   1.000
_cell.length_c   1.000
_cell.angle_alpha   90.00
_cell.angle_beta   90.00
_cell.angle_gamma   90.00
#
_symmetry.space_group_name_H-M   'P 1'
#
loop_
_entity.id
_entity.type
_entity.pdbx_description
1 polymer ?
#
loop_
_entity_poly.entity_id
_entity_poly.type
_entity_poly.pdbx_seq_one_letter_code
_entity_poly.pdbx_strand_id
1 'polypeptide(L)'
;MVAAHTYYQADGARLRVFNADTGNIVDTMSAPRPGGCTSSGGGNNCGSIYGVTWHPDGDYIISAHGRNDEGIYHWIVDPDIDGDGVLNPDDAFPEDGTQWDDSDNDGYGDNPAPAYQPDACPNTAGTSTEDRFGCPDTDGDGWSDLNDDFPTDENQWADADLDGYPDNTADTRDPSPYGAVDWLPNNPTQWNDSDLDGYGDNFANASWLTIRPVNWPGELLSMTPIQMVDIDTFPLDPDQWNDTDGDWVGDEPFTTRSDGCIYRFGNSIWDRLACPDSDGDGWSDPDPDWPACFAGEGFGDAWPEDPSQWCDSDGDGYGDNSTGTNGDACPGYNGTSYEDRAGCKDSDLDGWSDGGEPFPYDETQWSDSDGDGCGDNLDGNTPDLFPNDSTQCGDRDGDGYGDFPNGPNGDWFADDPSQWYDTDRDGYGDNYANASWTFERNTSWPGIYVENAFKPDLCPLEGGQVMHDDTNRGCPDSDQDGVADNVDAFPEDPLQSSDRDGDEFGDDALSPKRDDCPDVPGSSNKGSTYGCPDADGDGWADTRDDFPSEPTQWKDSDDDGYGDNWANSTWNATRQDGWPGEFLEDARLPDAFPLEETQWNDTDADGWGDNPNGTDPDDFPLQPSQWKDSDGDGYGDNTTRDAFEADDCRSKYGLSFEDRYGCEDTDGDGWSDLSDYCVYDPLIWEAPGTCAIVEIDDGSDPSSNSGASLATVATWALGGLVTLLLLAILVAMIARQAAKRSGQLVRQNVALQEQLFDGEEKRREEWIEYYLAEGNIEKAKELGYVEKAEWQLHEEQQEQEEVEKVESLPDALDLDDLF
;
A
#
# COMPACT_ATOMS: atom_id res chain seq x y z
N MET A 1 -130.59 -6.52 -23.99
CA MET A 1 -129.88 -6.31 -22.70
C MET A 1 -130.87 -5.89 -21.61
N VAL A 2 -130.64 -6.23 -20.33
CA VAL A 2 -131.50 -5.80 -19.21
C VAL A 2 -130.69 -4.86 -18.32
N ALA A 3 -131.22 -3.66 -18.08
CA ALA A 3 -130.61 -2.72 -17.14
C ALA A 3 -131.24 -2.90 -15.75
N ALA A 4 -130.42 -3.10 -14.73
CA ALA A 4 -130.88 -3.18 -13.35
C ALA A 4 -130.08 -2.19 -12.48
N HIS A 5 -130.76 -1.60 -11.50
CA HIS A 5 -130.12 -0.72 -10.53
C HIS A 5 -129.98 -1.45 -9.20
N THR A 6 -128.88 -1.20 -8.50
CA THR A 6 -128.67 -1.70 -7.13
C THR A 6 -128.44 -0.52 -6.20
N TYR A 7 -129.09 -0.56 -5.03
CA TYR A 7 -128.90 0.42 -3.97
C TYR A 7 -128.25 -0.25 -2.76
N TYR A 8 -127.02 0.17 -2.42
CA TYR A 8 -126.39 -0.15 -1.15
C TYR A 8 -125.88 1.14 -0.50
N GLN A 9 -126.03 1.29 0.82
CA GLN A 9 -125.82 2.57 1.52
C GLN A 9 -124.39 3.13 1.42
N ALA A 10 -123.43 2.34 0.94
CA ALA A 10 -122.03 2.71 0.81
C ALA A 10 -121.50 2.86 -0.64
N ASP A 11 -122.26 2.40 -1.67
CA ASP A 11 -121.74 2.35 -3.06
C ASP A 11 -122.19 3.52 -3.96
N GLY A 12 -123.05 4.39 -3.43
CA GLY A 12 -123.55 5.59 -4.10
C GLY A 12 -124.27 5.27 -5.41
N ALA A 13 -125.35 4.47 -5.32
CA ALA A 13 -126.31 4.10 -6.37
C ALA A 13 -125.69 3.87 -7.76
N ARG A 14 -125.44 2.61 -8.14
CA ARG A 14 -124.88 2.27 -9.46
C ARG A 14 -125.93 1.66 -10.36
N LEU A 15 -125.79 1.94 -11.66
CA LEU A 15 -126.48 1.19 -12.70
C LEU A 15 -125.58 0.08 -13.22
N ARG A 16 -126.10 -1.13 -13.33
CA ARG A 16 -125.39 -2.24 -13.98
C ARG A 16 -126.18 -2.69 -15.18
N VAL A 17 -125.49 -2.79 -16.32
CA VAL A 17 -126.04 -3.31 -17.56
C VAL A 17 -125.68 -4.78 -17.63
N PHE A 18 -126.68 -5.63 -17.81
CA PHE A 18 -126.50 -7.06 -17.93
C PHE A 18 -126.83 -7.52 -19.34
N ASN A 19 -126.04 -8.47 -19.83
CA ASN A 19 -126.42 -9.23 -21.00
C ASN A 19 -127.61 -10.12 -20.62
N ALA A 20 -128.68 -10.08 -21.41
CA ALA A 20 -129.93 -10.75 -21.07
C ALA A 20 -129.84 -12.28 -21.18
N ASP A 21 -128.95 -12.78 -22.05
CA ASP A 21 -128.79 -14.19 -22.34
C ASP A 21 -127.78 -14.86 -21.41
N THR A 22 -126.69 -14.16 -21.08
CA THR A 22 -125.62 -14.72 -20.20
C THR A 22 -125.76 -14.31 -18.74
N GLY A 23 -126.46 -13.22 -18.42
CA GLY A 23 -126.58 -12.69 -17.07
C GLY A 23 -125.31 -12.00 -16.54
N ASN A 24 -124.26 -11.88 -17.35
CA ASN A 24 -123.02 -11.20 -16.99
C ASN A 24 -123.20 -9.68 -16.99
N ILE A 25 -122.46 -9.00 -16.11
CA ILE A 25 -122.35 -7.54 -16.13
C ILE A 25 -121.54 -7.16 -17.38
N VAL A 26 -122.16 -6.42 -18.29
CA VAL A 26 -121.53 -5.86 -19.50
C VAL A 26 -120.87 -4.53 -19.16
N ASP A 27 -121.56 -3.70 -18.37
CA ASP A 27 -121.05 -2.40 -17.96
C ASP A 27 -121.62 -1.97 -16.59
N THR A 28 -120.92 -1.07 -15.91
CA THR A 28 -121.35 -0.47 -14.64
C THR A 28 -121.19 1.05 -14.68
N MET A 29 -122.32 1.74 -14.86
CA MET A 29 -122.38 3.20 -14.81
C MET A 29 -122.58 3.68 -13.37
N SER A 30 -121.85 4.71 -12.97
CA SER A 30 -121.96 5.31 -11.62
C SER A 30 -122.87 6.53 -11.65
N ALA A 31 -123.85 6.61 -10.75
CA ALA A 31 -124.66 7.83 -10.62
C ALA A 31 -123.83 9.03 -10.14
N PRO A 32 -124.25 10.27 -10.45
CA PRO A 32 -123.70 11.49 -9.86
C PRO A 32 -123.74 11.44 -8.32
N ARG A 33 -122.69 11.95 -7.64
CA ARG A 33 -122.54 11.89 -6.17
C ARG A 33 -122.44 13.29 -5.52
N PRO A 34 -123.57 13.98 -5.27
CA PRO A 34 -123.57 15.30 -4.64
C PRO A 34 -123.06 15.23 -3.19
N GLY A 35 -122.00 15.99 -2.86
CA GLY A 35 -121.44 16.05 -1.50
C GLY A 35 -120.69 14.80 -1.02
N GLY A 36 -120.34 13.88 -1.93
CA GLY A 36 -119.39 12.78 -1.66
C GLY A 36 -119.88 11.70 -0.69
N CYS A 37 -121.19 11.58 -0.42
CA CYS A 37 -121.75 10.47 0.38
C CYS A 37 -121.30 10.40 1.86
N THR A 38 -120.85 11.50 2.48
CA THR A 38 -120.09 11.45 3.75
C THR A 38 -120.84 11.85 5.05
N SER A 39 -122.17 12.02 5.07
CA SER A 39 -122.89 12.52 6.27
C SER A 39 -123.08 11.44 7.35
N SER A 40 -122.47 11.65 8.54
CA SER A 40 -122.54 10.79 9.74
C SER A 40 -123.75 11.05 10.65
N GLY A 41 -124.72 11.87 10.20
CA GLY A 41 -125.87 12.32 10.98
C GLY A 41 -127.20 11.74 10.52
N GLY A 42 -127.34 10.40 10.45
CA GLY A 42 -128.65 9.72 10.34
C GLY A 42 -129.53 10.02 9.11
N GLY A 43 -129.03 10.77 8.11
CA GLY A 43 -129.68 11.01 6.82
C GLY A 43 -128.74 10.63 5.68
N ASN A 44 -129.15 9.69 4.83
CA ASN A 44 -128.42 9.29 3.62
C ASN A 44 -128.45 10.43 2.57
N ASN A 45 -127.27 10.95 2.19
CA ASN A 45 -127.07 12.00 1.18
C ASN A 45 -126.51 11.49 -0.16
N CYS A 46 -126.41 10.17 -0.39
CA CYS A 46 -125.84 9.55 -1.60
C CYS A 46 -126.72 9.55 -2.84
N GLY A 47 -127.89 10.17 -2.79
CA GLY A 47 -128.92 9.96 -3.79
C GLY A 47 -129.44 8.51 -3.84
N SER A 48 -130.50 8.27 -4.60
CA SER A 48 -131.04 6.93 -4.87
C SER A 48 -131.62 6.87 -6.27
N ILE A 49 -131.36 5.79 -7.00
CA ILE A 49 -132.02 5.54 -8.28
C ILE A 49 -133.40 4.95 -7.98
N TYR A 50 -134.46 5.66 -8.37
CA TYR A 50 -135.84 5.21 -8.20
C TYR A 50 -136.31 4.28 -9.30
N GLY A 51 -135.69 4.35 -10.46
CA GLY A 51 -136.03 3.52 -11.60
C GLY A 51 -135.00 3.65 -12.71
N VAL A 52 -134.88 2.58 -13.47
CA VAL A 52 -134.16 2.53 -14.73
C VAL A 52 -135.06 1.90 -15.77
N THR A 53 -135.01 2.43 -16.98
CA THR A 53 -135.65 1.82 -18.13
C THR A 53 -134.84 2.13 -19.38
N TRP A 54 -134.94 1.29 -20.39
CA TRP A 54 -134.44 1.63 -21.71
C TRP A 54 -135.42 2.61 -22.36
N HIS A 55 -134.91 3.59 -23.11
CA HIS A 55 -135.77 4.31 -24.03
C HIS A 55 -136.35 3.32 -25.05
N PRO A 56 -137.60 3.48 -25.52
CA PRO A 56 -138.19 2.58 -26.52
C PRO A 56 -137.37 2.44 -27.80
N ASP A 57 -136.57 3.45 -28.13
CA ASP A 57 -135.72 3.46 -29.33
C ASP A 57 -134.40 2.69 -29.15
N GLY A 58 -134.02 2.31 -27.91
CA GLY A 58 -132.83 1.50 -27.63
C GLY A 58 -131.51 2.28 -27.49
N ASP A 59 -131.46 3.52 -27.96
CA ASP A 59 -130.21 4.30 -28.08
C ASP A 59 -129.70 4.91 -26.77
N TYR A 60 -130.54 4.93 -25.74
CA TYR A 60 -130.12 5.41 -24.42
C TYR A 60 -130.88 4.76 -23.28
N ILE A 61 -130.18 4.68 -22.15
CA ILE A 61 -130.73 4.23 -20.87
C ILE A 61 -131.21 5.45 -20.10
N ILE A 62 -132.45 5.38 -19.60
CA ILE A 62 -133.04 6.43 -18.76
C ILE A 62 -132.99 5.98 -17.31
N SER A 63 -132.48 6.86 -16.46
CA SER A 63 -132.46 6.63 -15.01
C SER A 63 -133.05 7.82 -14.26
N ALA A 64 -133.87 7.54 -13.24
CA ALA A 64 -134.50 8.55 -12.38
C ALA A 64 -133.83 8.58 -11.01
N HIS A 65 -133.34 9.74 -10.59
CA HIS A 65 -132.52 9.91 -9.38
C HIS A 65 -133.22 10.81 -8.35
N GLY A 66 -133.04 10.53 -7.05
CA GLY A 66 -133.65 11.26 -5.94
C GLY A 66 -132.74 11.57 -4.75
N ARG A 67 -133.09 12.60 -3.94
CA ARG A 67 -132.36 13.18 -2.78
C ARG A 67 -131.05 13.91 -3.12
N ASN A 68 -131.11 15.25 -3.14
CA ASN A 68 -129.99 16.20 -3.28
C ASN A 68 -129.27 16.23 -4.65
N ASP A 69 -129.99 15.96 -5.74
CA ASP A 69 -129.75 16.31 -7.16
C ASP A 69 -130.81 15.61 -8.02
N GLU A 70 -132.08 15.88 -7.70
CA GLU A 70 -133.25 15.18 -8.24
C GLU A 70 -133.43 15.43 -9.75
N GLY A 71 -133.47 14.37 -10.56
CA GLY A 71 -133.60 14.50 -12.02
C GLY A 71 -133.74 13.19 -12.80
N ILE A 72 -133.97 13.32 -14.11
CA ILE A 72 -133.95 12.24 -15.11
C ILE A 72 -132.66 12.36 -15.91
N TYR A 73 -131.89 11.28 -15.98
CA TYR A 73 -130.61 11.19 -16.68
C TYR A 73 -130.70 10.24 -17.87
N HIS A 74 -130.08 10.63 -18.99
CA HIS A 74 -129.99 9.85 -20.22
C HIS A 74 -128.54 9.42 -20.45
N TRP A 75 -128.31 8.13 -20.65
CA TRP A 75 -127.00 7.53 -20.94
C TRP A 75 -127.01 7.01 -22.38
N ILE A 76 -126.21 7.59 -23.27
CA ILE A 76 -126.23 7.30 -24.71
C ILE A 76 -125.24 6.15 -25.03
N VAL A 77 -125.65 5.21 -25.89
CA VAL A 77 -124.76 4.21 -26.51
C VAL A 77 -124.28 4.78 -27.83
N ASP A 78 -122.97 4.78 -28.09
CA ASP A 78 -122.42 5.27 -29.37
C ASP A 78 -122.65 4.24 -30.47
N PRO A 79 -123.49 4.52 -31.49
CA PRO A 79 -123.85 3.53 -32.51
C PRO A 79 -122.78 3.34 -33.61
N ASP A 80 -121.78 4.21 -33.61
CA ASP A 80 -120.66 4.32 -34.55
C ASP A 80 -119.45 4.81 -33.73
N ILE A 81 -118.63 3.87 -33.25
CA ILE A 81 -117.64 4.15 -32.18
C ILE A 81 -116.36 4.83 -32.70
N ASP A 82 -116.01 4.63 -33.97
CA ASP A 82 -114.87 5.27 -34.62
C ASP A 82 -115.26 6.47 -35.48
N GLY A 83 -116.56 6.68 -35.73
CA GLY A 83 -117.14 7.90 -36.24
C GLY A 83 -117.00 8.05 -37.75
N ASP A 84 -116.91 6.94 -38.48
CA ASP A 84 -116.70 6.92 -39.94
C ASP A 84 -118.02 6.99 -40.75
N GLY A 85 -119.16 6.83 -40.07
CA GLY A 85 -120.50 6.88 -40.64
C GLY A 85 -121.11 5.52 -40.99
N VAL A 86 -120.41 4.41 -40.74
CA VAL A 86 -120.91 3.03 -40.78
C VAL A 86 -121.25 2.60 -39.35
N LEU A 87 -122.34 1.84 -39.19
CA LEU A 87 -122.78 1.43 -37.85
C LEU A 87 -122.03 0.15 -37.45
N ASN A 88 -121.60 0.06 -36.18
CA ASN A 88 -120.84 -1.09 -35.67
C ASN A 88 -121.34 -2.50 -36.09
N PRO A 89 -122.66 -2.79 -36.27
CA PRO A 89 -123.12 -4.10 -36.74
C PRO A 89 -122.95 -4.38 -38.24
N ASP A 90 -122.81 -3.33 -39.04
CA ASP A 90 -122.67 -3.36 -40.51
C ASP A 90 -121.24 -3.00 -40.96
N ASP A 91 -120.34 -2.80 -39.99
CA ASP A 91 -118.95 -2.42 -40.16
C ASP A 91 -118.03 -3.63 -39.94
N ALA A 92 -117.18 -3.93 -40.91
CA ALA A 92 -116.20 -5.01 -40.81
C ALA A 92 -115.07 -4.70 -39.81
N PHE A 93 -114.77 -3.42 -39.57
CA PHE A 93 -113.74 -2.94 -38.66
C PHE A 93 -114.26 -1.86 -37.70
N PRO A 94 -115.17 -2.20 -36.76
CA PRO A 94 -115.85 -1.23 -35.90
C PRO A 94 -114.98 -0.44 -34.91
N GLU A 95 -113.65 -0.51 -34.99
CA GLU A 95 -112.75 0.30 -34.16
C GLU A 95 -111.73 1.08 -35.00
N ASP A 96 -111.72 0.90 -36.33
CA ASP A 96 -110.84 1.59 -37.28
C ASP A 96 -111.71 2.39 -38.25
N GLY A 97 -111.94 3.66 -37.92
CA GLY A 97 -112.80 4.55 -38.73
C GLY A 97 -112.22 4.93 -40.10
N THR A 98 -111.22 4.21 -40.59
CA THR A 98 -110.75 4.27 -41.96
C THR A 98 -111.11 3.04 -42.79
N GLN A 99 -111.52 1.95 -42.16
CA GLN A 99 -111.87 0.67 -42.79
C GLN A 99 -113.29 0.26 -42.40
N TRP A 100 -114.09 -0.21 -43.35
CA TRP A 100 -115.47 -0.64 -43.06
C TRP A 100 -116.00 -1.76 -43.96
N ASP A 101 -115.26 -2.15 -45.00
CA ASP A 101 -115.60 -3.22 -45.94
C ASP A 101 -114.45 -4.24 -46.00
N ASP A 102 -114.80 -5.52 -46.10
CA ASP A 102 -113.88 -6.68 -46.15
C ASP A 102 -114.53 -7.72 -47.08
N SER A 103 -114.27 -7.59 -48.38
CA SER A 103 -114.97 -8.32 -49.43
C SER A 103 -114.62 -9.81 -49.49
N ASP A 104 -113.45 -10.21 -49.03
CA ASP A 104 -112.96 -11.59 -49.09
C ASP A 104 -112.69 -12.24 -47.72
N ASN A 105 -112.95 -11.50 -46.64
CA ASN A 105 -112.94 -11.97 -45.26
C ASN A 105 -111.56 -12.43 -44.77
N ASP A 106 -110.49 -11.77 -45.21
CA ASP A 106 -109.12 -12.07 -44.80
C ASP A 106 -108.63 -11.22 -43.61
N GLY A 107 -109.40 -10.19 -43.24
CA GLY A 107 -109.10 -9.30 -42.12
C GLY A 107 -108.33 -8.04 -42.50
N TYR A 108 -108.12 -7.76 -43.78
CA TYR A 108 -107.70 -6.46 -44.30
C TYR A 108 -108.87 -5.71 -44.94
N GLY A 109 -108.92 -4.39 -44.75
CA GLY A 109 -110.05 -3.60 -45.22
C GLY A 109 -109.89 -3.09 -46.65
N ASP A 110 -110.96 -3.14 -47.44
CA ASP A 110 -110.96 -2.80 -48.87
C ASP A 110 -110.74 -1.31 -49.17
N ASN A 111 -110.93 -0.42 -48.18
CA ASN A 111 -110.91 1.01 -48.44
C ASN A 111 -109.49 1.44 -48.79
N PRO A 112 -109.26 2.14 -49.91
CA PRO A 112 -107.92 2.51 -50.32
C PRO A 112 -107.30 3.59 -49.41
N ALA A 113 -105.99 3.77 -49.52
CA ALA A 113 -105.26 4.87 -48.87
C ALA A 113 -106.01 6.22 -49.06
N PRO A 114 -106.20 7.03 -48.00
CA PRO A 114 -105.40 7.12 -46.78
C PRO A 114 -105.81 6.18 -45.63
N ALA A 115 -106.65 5.17 -45.89
CA ALA A 115 -106.98 4.17 -44.88
C ALA A 115 -105.75 3.40 -44.37
N TYR A 116 -105.85 2.91 -43.13
CA TYR A 116 -104.80 2.12 -42.49
C TYR A 116 -104.76 0.71 -43.13
N GLN A 117 -103.56 0.27 -43.51
CA GLN A 117 -103.26 -1.05 -44.10
C GLN A 117 -104.34 -1.56 -45.08
N PRO A 118 -104.63 -0.82 -46.17
CA PRO A 118 -105.69 -1.17 -47.09
C PRO A 118 -105.34 -2.43 -47.88
N ASP A 119 -106.31 -3.30 -48.10
CA ASP A 119 -106.12 -4.51 -48.87
C ASP A 119 -105.72 -4.18 -50.32
N ALA A 120 -104.53 -4.64 -50.72
CA ALA A 120 -103.99 -4.51 -52.06
C ALA A 120 -104.57 -5.54 -53.04
N CYS A 121 -105.27 -6.56 -52.53
CA CYS A 121 -105.98 -7.62 -53.24
C CYS A 121 -107.45 -7.79 -52.77
N PRO A 122 -108.35 -6.77 -52.88
CA PRO A 122 -109.71 -6.72 -52.28
C PRO A 122 -110.72 -7.83 -52.62
N ASN A 123 -110.35 -8.83 -53.42
CA ASN A 123 -111.23 -9.92 -53.82
C ASN A 123 -110.50 -11.27 -53.79
N THR A 124 -109.30 -11.33 -53.21
CA THR A 124 -108.44 -12.49 -53.16
C THR A 124 -107.75 -12.55 -51.80
N ALA A 125 -108.40 -13.25 -50.88
CA ALA A 125 -107.92 -13.41 -49.51
C ALA A 125 -106.45 -13.80 -49.45
N GLY A 126 -105.70 -13.06 -48.64
CA GLY A 126 -104.26 -13.21 -48.48
C GLY A 126 -103.79 -13.04 -47.05
N THR A 127 -102.48 -13.17 -46.86
CA THR A 127 -101.84 -13.07 -45.53
C THR A 127 -100.61 -12.17 -45.51
N SER A 128 -100.23 -11.58 -46.65
CA SER A 128 -99.10 -10.66 -46.72
C SER A 128 -99.25 -9.48 -45.75
N THR A 129 -98.15 -9.11 -45.09
CA THR A 129 -98.07 -8.10 -44.02
C THR A 129 -96.97 -7.06 -44.24
N GLU A 130 -96.00 -7.28 -45.13
CA GLU A 130 -94.83 -6.40 -45.26
C GLU A 130 -94.97 -5.39 -46.41
N ASP A 131 -95.60 -5.79 -47.53
CA ASP A 131 -95.73 -4.94 -48.70
C ASP A 131 -97.19 -4.76 -49.17
N ARG A 132 -97.77 -5.76 -49.81
CA ARG A 132 -99.11 -5.73 -50.38
C ARG A 132 -100.06 -6.41 -49.41
N PHE A 133 -100.40 -5.70 -48.33
CA PHE A 133 -101.36 -6.13 -47.30
C PHE A 133 -102.59 -6.82 -47.91
N GLY A 134 -102.98 -7.99 -47.39
CA GLY A 134 -104.15 -8.77 -47.86
C GLY A 134 -103.95 -9.55 -49.16
N CYS A 135 -102.74 -9.54 -49.75
CA CYS A 135 -102.45 -10.38 -50.93
C CYS A 135 -101.94 -11.79 -50.58
N PRO A 136 -102.04 -12.75 -51.53
CA PRO A 136 -101.49 -14.09 -51.37
C PRO A 136 -99.99 -14.07 -51.01
N ASP A 137 -99.65 -14.89 -50.02
CA ASP A 137 -98.31 -15.12 -49.48
C ASP A 137 -98.22 -16.64 -49.23
N THR A 138 -97.48 -17.32 -50.10
CA THR A 138 -97.50 -18.79 -50.22
C THR A 138 -96.70 -19.49 -49.13
N ASP A 139 -95.61 -18.89 -48.65
CA ASP A 139 -94.73 -19.46 -47.62
C ASP A 139 -94.89 -18.81 -46.24
N GLY A 140 -95.56 -17.67 -46.16
CA GLY A 140 -95.95 -17.03 -44.91
C GLY A 140 -94.87 -16.15 -44.29
N ASP A 141 -93.92 -15.65 -45.07
CA ASP A 141 -92.85 -14.75 -44.60
C ASP A 141 -93.29 -13.29 -44.44
N GLY A 142 -94.48 -12.96 -44.95
CA GLY A 142 -95.10 -11.64 -44.90
C GLY A 142 -95.03 -10.86 -46.21
N TRP A 143 -94.21 -11.24 -47.18
CA TRP A 143 -94.16 -10.63 -48.50
C TRP A 143 -95.16 -11.30 -49.45
N SER A 144 -95.73 -10.53 -50.36
CA SER A 144 -96.70 -11.07 -51.31
C SER A 144 -96.02 -11.83 -52.45
N ASP A 145 -96.63 -12.93 -52.92
CA ASP A 145 -96.12 -13.80 -54.01
C ASP A 145 -95.66 -13.04 -55.29
N LEU A 146 -96.17 -11.82 -55.52
CA LEU A 146 -95.85 -11.01 -56.69
C LEU A 146 -94.54 -10.23 -56.55
N ASN A 147 -94.19 -9.84 -55.33
CA ASN A 147 -93.04 -9.00 -54.99
C ASN A 147 -92.00 -9.77 -54.15
N ASP A 148 -92.20 -11.07 -54.02
CA ASP A 148 -91.29 -12.01 -53.42
C ASP A 148 -90.54 -12.73 -54.54
N ASP A 149 -89.22 -12.54 -54.60
CA ASP A 149 -88.35 -13.19 -55.60
C ASP A 149 -88.18 -14.70 -55.31
N PHE A 150 -88.51 -15.14 -54.09
CA PHE A 150 -88.46 -16.52 -53.62
C PHE A 150 -89.79 -16.98 -52.98
N PRO A 151 -90.93 -16.99 -53.73
CA PRO A 151 -92.31 -17.12 -53.21
C PRO A 151 -92.70 -18.52 -52.68
N THR A 152 -91.72 -19.35 -52.35
CA THR A 152 -91.91 -20.67 -51.76
C THR A 152 -90.92 -20.96 -50.64
N ASP A 153 -90.12 -19.96 -50.23
CA ASP A 153 -89.10 -20.05 -49.20
C ASP A 153 -89.31 -18.98 -48.13
N GLU A 154 -89.86 -19.40 -46.98
CA GLU A 154 -90.20 -18.52 -45.85
C GLU A 154 -89.03 -17.70 -45.24
N ASN A 155 -87.80 -17.91 -45.72
CA ASN A 155 -86.59 -17.26 -45.22
C ASN A 155 -86.00 -16.23 -46.21
N GLN A 156 -86.50 -16.14 -47.44
CA GLN A 156 -85.91 -15.34 -48.52
C GLN A 156 -87.00 -14.63 -49.32
N TRP A 157 -86.77 -13.38 -49.70
CA TRP A 157 -87.79 -12.62 -50.46
C TRP A 157 -87.26 -11.59 -51.45
N ALA A 158 -85.94 -11.32 -51.48
CA ALA A 158 -85.34 -10.28 -52.31
C ALA A 158 -84.10 -10.76 -53.05
N ASP A 159 -84.05 -10.51 -54.36
CA ASP A 159 -82.91 -10.72 -55.27
C ASP A 159 -82.88 -9.58 -56.30
N ALA A 160 -82.29 -8.45 -55.92
CA ALA A 160 -82.43 -7.20 -56.66
C ALA A 160 -81.77 -7.21 -58.05
N ASP A 161 -80.76 -8.05 -58.29
CA ASP A 161 -80.08 -8.16 -59.58
C ASP A 161 -80.28 -9.49 -60.33
N LEU A 162 -81.06 -10.40 -59.73
CA LEU A 162 -81.51 -11.67 -60.31
C LEU A 162 -80.38 -12.65 -60.59
N ASP A 163 -79.34 -12.65 -59.77
CA ASP A 163 -78.22 -13.57 -59.86
C ASP A 163 -78.46 -14.91 -59.13
N GLY A 164 -79.52 -14.97 -58.31
CA GLY A 164 -79.95 -16.13 -57.56
C GLY A 164 -79.37 -16.24 -56.15
N TYR A 165 -78.59 -15.25 -55.70
CA TYR A 165 -78.19 -15.07 -54.31
C TYR A 165 -79.12 -14.04 -53.64
N PRO A 166 -79.63 -14.33 -52.42
CA PRO A 166 -80.61 -13.46 -51.78
C PRO A 166 -79.96 -12.27 -51.07
N ASP A 167 -80.57 -11.10 -51.18
CA ASP A 167 -80.13 -9.84 -50.55
C ASP A 167 -80.38 -9.82 -49.04
N ASN A 168 -81.42 -10.54 -48.58
CA ASN A 168 -81.91 -10.40 -47.21
C ASN A 168 -81.15 -11.33 -46.24
N THR A 169 -80.72 -10.78 -45.10
CA THR A 169 -79.88 -11.49 -44.12
C THR A 169 -80.67 -12.35 -43.12
N ALA A 170 -81.96 -12.61 -43.37
CA ALA A 170 -82.87 -13.19 -42.38
C ALA A 170 -82.87 -14.73 -42.36
N ASP A 171 -82.12 -15.36 -43.25
CA ASP A 171 -82.03 -16.81 -43.32
C ASP A 171 -81.11 -17.38 -42.23
N THR A 172 -81.71 -18.21 -41.37
CA THR A 172 -81.02 -18.85 -40.25
C THR A 172 -80.47 -20.24 -40.59
N ARG A 173 -80.68 -20.71 -41.82
CA ARG A 173 -80.26 -22.03 -42.28
C ARG A 173 -78.77 -22.01 -42.62
N ASP A 174 -78.03 -23.01 -42.12
CA ASP A 174 -76.59 -23.17 -42.36
C ASP A 174 -76.28 -24.61 -42.87
N PRO A 175 -75.86 -24.77 -44.14
CA PRO A 175 -75.74 -23.73 -45.16
C PRO A 175 -77.11 -23.35 -45.75
N SER A 176 -77.27 -22.10 -46.18
CA SER A 176 -78.46 -21.69 -46.95
C SER A 176 -78.51 -22.46 -48.28
N PRO A 177 -79.70 -22.84 -48.78
CA PRO A 177 -79.87 -23.49 -50.08
C PRO A 177 -79.34 -22.66 -51.26
N TYR A 178 -79.25 -21.33 -51.10
CA TYR A 178 -78.86 -20.37 -52.13
C TYR A 178 -77.41 -19.92 -52.03
N GLY A 179 -76.69 -20.29 -50.95
CA GLY A 179 -75.29 -19.90 -50.75
C GLY A 179 -75.13 -18.82 -49.69
N ALA A 180 -74.24 -17.86 -49.95
CA ALA A 180 -74.04 -16.70 -49.07
C ALA A 180 -75.13 -15.65 -49.33
N VAL A 181 -75.26 -14.70 -48.40
CA VAL A 181 -76.03 -13.46 -48.64
C VAL A 181 -75.33 -12.66 -49.73
N ASP A 182 -76.09 -12.07 -50.64
CA ASP A 182 -75.58 -11.10 -51.60
C ASP A 182 -75.23 -9.78 -50.90
N TRP A 183 -73.93 -9.50 -50.79
CA TRP A 183 -73.41 -8.26 -50.20
C TRP A 183 -73.37 -7.08 -51.18
N LEU A 184 -73.46 -7.31 -52.49
CA LEU A 184 -73.59 -6.25 -53.49
C LEU A 184 -74.86 -6.45 -54.35
N PRO A 185 -76.06 -6.15 -53.81
CA PRO A 185 -77.40 -6.41 -54.41
C PRO A 185 -77.71 -5.83 -55.80
N ASN A 186 -76.76 -5.14 -56.42
CA ASN A 186 -76.95 -4.50 -57.72
C ASN A 186 -75.91 -4.93 -58.75
N ASN A 187 -75.01 -5.85 -58.38
CA ASN A 187 -73.98 -6.36 -59.26
C ASN A 187 -74.06 -7.90 -59.34
N PRO A 188 -74.67 -8.46 -60.42
CA PRO A 188 -75.02 -9.89 -60.50
C PRO A 188 -73.82 -10.81 -60.75
N THR A 189 -72.62 -10.27 -60.56
CA THR A 189 -71.35 -11.00 -60.63
C THR A 189 -70.56 -10.89 -59.32
N GLN A 190 -71.09 -10.21 -58.31
CA GLN A 190 -70.43 -9.91 -57.04
C GLN A 190 -71.37 -10.13 -55.85
N TRP A 191 -71.63 -11.39 -55.50
CA TRP A 191 -72.46 -11.70 -54.32
C TRP A 191 -71.66 -11.85 -53.02
N ASN A 192 -70.37 -12.15 -53.11
CA ASN A 192 -69.53 -12.41 -51.94
C ASN A 192 -68.59 -11.23 -51.68
N ASP A 193 -68.55 -10.79 -50.44
CA ASP A 193 -67.65 -9.76 -49.91
C ASP A 193 -67.05 -10.34 -48.62
N SER A 194 -65.81 -10.84 -48.71
CA SER A 194 -65.20 -11.64 -47.65
C SER A 194 -64.71 -10.83 -46.46
N ASP A 195 -64.38 -9.55 -46.64
CA ASP A 195 -63.88 -8.67 -45.59
C ASP A 195 -64.78 -7.47 -45.27
N LEU A 196 -65.90 -7.33 -46.00
CA LEU A 196 -66.99 -6.39 -45.78
C LEU A 196 -66.60 -4.93 -46.05
N ASP A 197 -65.73 -4.70 -47.03
CA ASP A 197 -65.28 -3.38 -47.44
C ASP A 197 -66.19 -2.73 -48.52
N GLY A 198 -67.12 -3.51 -49.09
CA GLY A 198 -68.06 -3.10 -50.12
C GLY A 198 -67.61 -3.38 -51.56
N TYR A 199 -66.47 -4.05 -51.75
CA TYR A 199 -65.99 -4.57 -53.02
C TYR A 199 -66.13 -6.10 -53.04
N GLY A 200 -66.45 -6.64 -54.22
CA GLY A 200 -66.79 -8.04 -54.38
C GLY A 200 -65.58 -8.91 -54.69
N ASP A 201 -65.58 -10.11 -54.11
CA ASP A 201 -64.49 -11.08 -54.22
C ASP A 201 -64.27 -11.59 -55.64
N ASN A 202 -65.27 -11.61 -56.52
CA ASN A 202 -65.13 -12.23 -57.84
C ASN A 202 -64.31 -11.34 -58.77
N PHE A 203 -63.72 -11.93 -59.82
CA PHE A 203 -62.83 -11.23 -60.74
C PHE A 203 -63.02 -11.67 -62.19
N ALA A 204 -62.55 -10.82 -63.11
CA ALA A 204 -62.62 -11.07 -64.54
C ALA A 204 -61.26 -11.34 -65.21
N ASN A 205 -60.14 -11.00 -64.55
CA ASN A 205 -58.82 -11.12 -65.15
C ASN A 205 -58.21 -12.52 -64.96
N ALA A 206 -58.31 -13.37 -65.99
CA ALA A 206 -57.78 -14.72 -65.95
C ALA A 206 -56.26 -14.81 -65.67
N SER A 207 -55.49 -13.73 -65.89
CA SER A 207 -54.06 -13.72 -65.55
C SER A 207 -53.79 -13.80 -64.04
N TRP A 208 -54.74 -13.38 -63.21
CA TRP A 208 -54.62 -13.42 -61.75
C TRP A 208 -54.54 -14.85 -61.20
N LEU A 209 -55.09 -15.85 -61.90
CA LEU A 209 -55.05 -17.25 -61.47
C LEU A 209 -53.63 -17.79 -61.20
N THR A 210 -52.61 -17.21 -61.82
CA THR A 210 -51.21 -17.63 -61.64
C THR A 210 -50.42 -16.84 -60.61
N ILE A 211 -50.95 -15.71 -60.14
CA ILE A 211 -50.21 -14.72 -59.32
C ILE A 211 -50.94 -14.35 -58.02
N ARG A 212 -52.26 -14.51 -57.94
CA ARG A 212 -53.06 -14.23 -56.74
C ARG A 212 -52.72 -15.18 -55.58
N PRO A 213 -52.99 -14.77 -54.32
CA PRO A 213 -52.87 -15.64 -53.15
C PRO A 213 -53.68 -16.94 -53.26
N VAL A 214 -53.17 -18.03 -52.67
CA VAL A 214 -53.81 -19.36 -52.73
C VAL A 214 -55.16 -19.44 -52.01
N ASN A 215 -55.40 -18.53 -51.07
CA ASN A 215 -56.60 -18.40 -50.24
C ASN A 215 -57.60 -17.37 -50.78
N TRP A 216 -57.37 -16.83 -51.97
CA TRP A 216 -58.23 -15.83 -52.57
C TRP A 216 -59.64 -16.43 -52.83
N PRO A 217 -60.70 -15.87 -52.20
CA PRO A 217 -62.01 -16.52 -52.08
C PRO A 217 -62.84 -16.53 -53.37
N GLY A 218 -62.66 -15.55 -54.26
CA GLY A 218 -63.55 -15.37 -55.40
C GLY A 218 -63.34 -16.28 -56.62
N GLU A 219 -64.33 -16.20 -57.50
CA GLU A 219 -64.43 -16.98 -58.72
C GLU A 219 -64.15 -16.17 -59.99
N LEU A 220 -63.61 -16.82 -61.03
CA LEU A 220 -63.34 -16.18 -62.32
C LEU A 220 -64.63 -16.14 -63.14
N LEU A 221 -65.19 -14.95 -63.33
CA LEU A 221 -66.43 -14.72 -64.08
C LEU A 221 -66.20 -13.81 -65.30
N SER A 222 -67.17 -13.80 -66.22
CA SER A 222 -67.16 -12.88 -67.37
C SER A 222 -67.97 -11.64 -67.03
N MET A 223 -67.30 -10.52 -66.79
CA MET A 223 -67.92 -9.26 -66.36
C MET A 223 -67.90 -8.20 -67.46
N THR A 224 -68.86 -7.27 -67.41
CA THR A 224 -68.85 -6.05 -68.23
C THR A 224 -68.03 -4.94 -67.57
N PRO A 225 -67.62 -3.88 -68.30
CA PRO A 225 -66.85 -2.79 -67.70
C PRO A 225 -67.47 -2.12 -66.48
N ILE A 226 -68.80 -2.09 -66.36
CA ILE A 226 -69.46 -1.50 -65.19
C ILE A 226 -69.47 -2.45 -63.99
N GLN A 227 -69.38 -3.76 -64.21
CA GLN A 227 -69.33 -4.76 -63.13
C GLN A 227 -67.91 -4.95 -62.59
N MET A 228 -66.89 -4.62 -63.39
CA MET A 228 -65.49 -4.73 -62.99
C MET A 228 -65.04 -3.62 -62.02
N VAL A 229 -65.84 -2.58 -61.79
CA VAL A 229 -65.48 -1.47 -60.88
C VAL A 229 -65.64 -1.84 -59.41
N ASP A 230 -66.41 -2.90 -59.13
CA ASP A 230 -66.65 -3.41 -57.78
C ASP A 230 -65.83 -4.70 -57.55
N ILE A 231 -64.74 -4.92 -58.30
CA ILE A 231 -63.83 -6.05 -58.03
C ILE A 231 -62.90 -5.64 -56.90
N ASP A 232 -62.80 -6.49 -55.88
CA ASP A 232 -61.76 -6.42 -54.89
C ASP A 232 -60.50 -7.19 -55.34
N THR A 233 -59.38 -6.48 -55.45
CA THR A 233 -58.08 -7.10 -55.75
C THR A 233 -57.49 -7.81 -54.52
N PHE A 234 -57.83 -7.35 -53.31
CA PHE A 234 -57.42 -7.86 -52.01
C PHE A 234 -58.60 -8.28 -51.10
N PRO A 235 -59.41 -9.30 -51.45
CA PRO A 235 -60.65 -9.73 -50.76
C PRO A 235 -60.56 -10.21 -49.30
N LEU A 236 -59.43 -10.02 -48.64
CA LEU A 236 -59.20 -10.43 -47.26
C LEU A 236 -58.54 -9.29 -46.46
N ASP A 237 -58.38 -8.12 -47.06
CA ASP A 237 -57.78 -6.93 -46.48
C ASP A 237 -58.78 -5.76 -46.58
N PRO A 238 -59.58 -5.51 -45.54
CA PRO A 238 -60.70 -4.54 -45.60
C PRO A 238 -60.27 -3.08 -45.78
N ASP A 239 -58.96 -2.82 -45.81
CA ASP A 239 -58.40 -1.50 -46.01
C ASP A 239 -57.87 -1.30 -47.46
N GLN A 240 -57.88 -2.32 -48.33
CA GLN A 240 -57.27 -2.27 -49.68
C GLN A 240 -58.18 -2.98 -50.69
N TRP A 241 -58.40 -2.39 -51.87
CA TRP A 241 -59.26 -3.01 -52.91
C TRP A 241 -58.78 -2.80 -54.35
N ASN A 242 -57.94 -1.79 -54.60
CA ASN A 242 -57.46 -1.47 -55.95
C ASN A 242 -55.94 -1.68 -56.08
N ASP A 243 -55.51 -2.11 -57.26
CA ASP A 243 -54.09 -2.27 -57.63
C ASP A 243 -53.91 -1.75 -59.06
N THR A 244 -53.44 -0.51 -59.20
CA THR A 244 -53.43 0.17 -60.48
C THR A 244 -52.30 -0.30 -61.40
N ASP A 245 -51.14 -0.65 -60.85
CA ASP A 245 -49.97 -1.04 -61.64
C ASP A 245 -49.64 -2.53 -61.64
N GLY A 246 -50.34 -3.32 -60.81
CA GLY A 246 -50.35 -4.77 -60.81
C GLY A 246 -49.22 -5.40 -60.00
N ASP A 247 -48.68 -4.68 -59.02
CA ASP A 247 -47.57 -5.16 -58.18
C ASP A 247 -48.00 -5.89 -56.89
N TRP A 248 -49.31 -6.06 -56.70
CA TRP A 248 -49.90 -6.73 -55.54
C TRP A 248 -49.72 -5.98 -54.22
N VAL A 249 -49.59 -4.67 -54.29
CA VAL A 249 -49.74 -3.74 -53.17
C VAL A 249 -50.89 -2.80 -53.49
N GLY A 250 -51.74 -2.47 -52.51
CA GLY A 250 -52.97 -1.73 -52.77
C GLY A 250 -52.76 -0.22 -52.84
N ASP A 251 -53.54 0.44 -53.70
CA ASP A 251 -53.42 1.88 -53.98
C ASP A 251 -53.94 2.74 -52.81
N GLU A 252 -54.79 2.17 -51.95
CA GLU A 252 -55.56 2.93 -50.99
C GLU A 252 -54.66 3.57 -49.93
N PRO A 253 -54.72 4.90 -49.74
CA PRO A 253 -53.78 5.63 -48.90
C PRO A 253 -54.07 5.47 -47.40
N PHE A 254 -53.04 5.73 -46.59
CA PHE A 254 -53.10 5.74 -45.11
C PHE A 254 -53.30 4.37 -44.46
N THR A 255 -52.98 3.30 -45.17
CA THR A 255 -52.97 1.95 -44.62
C THR A 255 -51.53 1.55 -44.31
N THR A 256 -51.34 0.43 -43.62
CA THR A 256 -49.98 -0.06 -43.31
C THR A 256 -49.28 -0.65 -44.54
N ARG A 257 -50.00 -0.79 -45.65
CA ARG A 257 -49.53 -1.42 -46.88
C ARG A 257 -49.91 -0.63 -48.14
N SER A 258 -50.13 0.67 -48.03
CA SER A 258 -50.38 1.52 -49.19
C SER A 258 -49.17 1.51 -50.13
N ASP A 259 -49.42 1.33 -51.41
CA ASP A 259 -48.46 1.50 -52.48
C ASP A 259 -47.96 2.96 -52.52
N GLY A 260 -46.64 3.13 -52.40
CA GLY A 260 -45.98 4.42 -52.47
C GLY A 260 -45.87 4.97 -53.89
N CYS A 261 -46.09 4.12 -54.90
CA CYS A 261 -45.83 4.37 -56.31
C CYS A 261 -46.96 4.04 -57.28
N ILE A 262 -48.21 3.81 -56.85
CA ILE A 262 -49.54 3.65 -57.55
C ILE A 262 -49.58 3.42 -59.08
N TYR A 263 -48.81 4.19 -59.86
CA TYR A 263 -48.74 4.11 -61.32
C TYR A 263 -47.45 3.44 -61.84
N ARG A 264 -46.61 2.89 -60.97
CA ARG A 264 -45.29 2.36 -61.29
C ARG A 264 -44.97 1.14 -60.46
N PHE A 265 -45.20 -0.01 -61.10
CA PHE A 265 -44.83 -1.31 -60.56
C PHE A 265 -43.45 -1.28 -59.90
N GLY A 266 -43.42 -1.74 -58.66
CA GLY A 266 -42.19 -1.82 -57.89
C GLY A 266 -42.16 -2.98 -56.91
N ASN A 267 -41.12 -3.01 -56.09
CA ASN A 267 -40.85 -4.11 -55.17
C ASN A 267 -40.04 -3.70 -53.95
N SER A 268 -39.80 -2.40 -53.73
CA SER A 268 -39.24 -1.88 -52.48
C SER A 268 -40.16 -2.20 -51.29
N ILE A 269 -39.56 -2.34 -50.11
CA ILE A 269 -40.26 -2.80 -48.89
C ILE A 269 -39.95 -1.98 -47.63
N TRP A 270 -38.92 -1.12 -47.63
CA TRP A 270 -38.46 -0.44 -46.42
C TRP A 270 -38.95 1.00 -46.27
N ASP A 271 -38.91 1.80 -47.35
CA ASP A 271 -39.31 3.21 -47.34
C ASP A 271 -40.67 3.41 -48.00
N ARG A 272 -40.72 3.59 -49.32
CA ARG A 272 -41.96 3.63 -50.08
C ARG A 272 -42.22 2.22 -50.55
N LEU A 273 -43.25 1.58 -50.02
CA LEU A 273 -43.62 0.22 -50.42
C LEU A 273 -43.98 0.21 -51.92
N ALA A 274 -43.59 -0.85 -52.64
CA ALA A 274 -44.00 -1.06 -54.04
C ALA A 274 -43.52 0.00 -55.05
N CYS A 275 -42.48 0.75 -54.70
CA CYS A 275 -41.76 1.59 -55.64
C CYS A 275 -40.64 0.81 -56.37
N PRO A 276 -40.19 1.30 -57.55
CA PRO A 276 -39.04 0.71 -58.22
C PRO A 276 -37.83 0.63 -57.30
N ASP A 277 -37.21 -0.54 -57.24
CA ASP A 277 -36.00 -0.86 -56.49
C ASP A 277 -35.08 -1.62 -57.45
N SER A 278 -34.09 -0.90 -57.99
CA SER A 278 -33.30 -1.37 -59.14
C SER A 278 -32.31 -2.48 -58.77
N ASP A 279 -31.80 -2.52 -57.54
CA ASP A 279 -30.81 -3.49 -57.10
C ASP A 279 -31.32 -4.56 -56.11
N GLY A 280 -32.53 -4.37 -55.58
CA GLY A 280 -33.27 -5.33 -54.78
C GLY A 280 -32.87 -5.36 -53.30
N ASP A 281 -32.32 -4.28 -52.77
CA ASP A 281 -31.98 -4.16 -51.34
C ASP A 281 -33.18 -3.84 -50.43
N GLY A 282 -34.30 -3.45 -51.06
CA GLY A 282 -35.58 -3.14 -50.45
C GLY A 282 -35.85 -1.64 -50.26
N TRP A 283 -34.92 -0.75 -50.56
CA TRP A 283 -35.13 0.70 -50.58
C TRP A 283 -35.52 1.16 -51.99
N SER A 284 -36.38 2.17 -52.08
CA SER A 284 -36.87 2.62 -53.38
C SER A 284 -35.90 3.57 -54.10
N ASP A 285 -35.76 3.42 -55.41
CA ASP A 285 -35.02 4.32 -56.28
C ASP A 285 -35.47 5.78 -56.06
N PRO A 286 -34.55 6.75 -56.05
CA PRO A 286 -34.87 8.13 -55.77
C PRO A 286 -35.54 8.81 -56.98
N ASP A 287 -36.43 9.75 -56.70
CA ASP A 287 -37.08 10.57 -57.73
C ASP A 287 -37.27 12.03 -57.27
N PRO A 288 -37.83 12.94 -58.09
CA PRO A 288 -37.97 14.35 -57.73
C PRO A 288 -38.80 14.63 -56.47
N ASP A 289 -39.75 13.76 -56.13
CA ASP A 289 -40.62 13.90 -54.96
C ASP A 289 -40.12 13.08 -53.76
N TRP A 290 -39.22 12.12 -53.99
CA TRP A 290 -38.55 11.30 -52.99
C TRP A 290 -37.03 11.26 -53.24
N PRO A 291 -36.29 12.31 -52.83
CA PRO A 291 -34.86 12.41 -53.13
C PRO A 291 -34.04 11.35 -52.40
N ALA A 292 -32.87 11.05 -52.97
CA ALA A 292 -31.86 10.15 -52.41
C ALA A 292 -31.44 10.59 -51.00
N CYS A 293 -31.20 9.60 -50.14
CA CYS A 293 -30.72 9.75 -48.77
C CYS A 293 -29.25 10.19 -48.80
N PHE A 294 -29.03 11.51 -48.83
CA PHE A 294 -27.70 12.11 -48.99
C PHE A 294 -27.56 13.39 -48.16
N ALA A 295 -26.49 13.51 -47.37
CA ALA A 295 -26.17 14.68 -46.54
C ALA A 295 -27.31 15.10 -45.60
N GLY A 296 -28.01 14.12 -45.04
CA GLY A 296 -29.11 14.30 -44.08
C GLY A 296 -30.44 14.71 -44.72
N GLU A 297 -30.53 14.64 -46.04
CA GLU A 297 -31.74 14.95 -46.82
C GLU A 297 -32.20 13.71 -47.58
N GLY A 298 -33.51 13.59 -47.82
CA GLY A 298 -34.09 12.49 -48.59
C GLY A 298 -34.18 11.15 -47.85
N PHE A 299 -34.81 10.18 -48.52
CA PHE A 299 -35.07 8.83 -47.98
C PHE A 299 -35.02 7.74 -49.05
N GLY A 300 -34.96 8.10 -50.34
CA GLY A 300 -34.77 7.13 -51.41
C GLY A 300 -33.35 6.60 -51.43
N ASP A 301 -33.14 5.49 -52.11
CA ASP A 301 -31.85 4.85 -52.24
C ASP A 301 -30.82 5.78 -52.92
N ALA A 302 -29.73 6.08 -52.22
CA ALA A 302 -28.63 6.89 -52.74
C ALA A 302 -27.75 6.13 -53.76
N TRP A 303 -27.78 4.80 -53.77
CA TRP A 303 -27.05 3.95 -54.70
C TRP A 303 -27.94 2.87 -55.35
N PRO A 304 -28.81 3.23 -56.32
CA PRO A 304 -29.74 2.31 -57.01
C PRO A 304 -29.15 1.09 -57.76
N GLU A 305 -27.84 0.90 -57.70
CA GLU A 305 -27.12 -0.17 -58.40
C GLU A 305 -26.17 -0.93 -57.44
N ASP A 306 -26.14 -0.58 -56.15
CA ASP A 306 -25.31 -1.23 -55.13
C ASP A 306 -26.18 -1.72 -53.97
N PRO A 307 -26.59 -3.01 -53.99
CA PRO A 307 -27.57 -3.53 -53.04
C PRO A 307 -27.03 -3.69 -51.60
N SER A 308 -25.83 -3.17 -51.35
CA SER A 308 -25.21 -3.14 -50.05
C SER A 308 -25.20 -1.76 -49.41
N GLN A 309 -25.59 -0.70 -50.12
CA GLN A 309 -25.63 0.68 -49.63
C GLN A 309 -26.89 1.40 -50.08
N TRP A 310 -27.52 2.17 -49.19
CA TRP A 310 -28.76 2.89 -49.50
C TRP A 310 -28.80 4.34 -49.02
N CYS A 311 -27.95 4.75 -48.07
CA CYS A 311 -27.95 6.11 -47.53
C CYS A 311 -26.54 6.60 -47.18
N ASP A 312 -26.29 7.87 -47.49
CA ASP A 312 -25.12 8.67 -47.10
C ASP A 312 -25.62 9.77 -46.14
N SER A 313 -25.70 9.48 -44.85
CA SER A 313 -26.37 10.38 -43.91
C SER A 313 -25.63 11.70 -43.72
N ASP A 314 -24.32 11.77 -43.96
CA ASP A 314 -23.51 12.98 -43.72
C ASP A 314 -22.86 13.58 -44.97
N GLY A 315 -23.02 12.92 -46.12
CA GLY A 315 -22.67 13.43 -47.44
C GLY A 315 -21.18 13.38 -47.74
N ASP A 316 -20.44 12.46 -47.13
CA ASP A 316 -19.00 12.32 -47.33
C ASP A 316 -18.61 11.38 -48.48
N GLY A 317 -19.60 10.69 -49.05
CA GLY A 317 -19.45 9.78 -50.17
C GLY A 317 -19.25 8.32 -49.79
N TYR A 318 -19.27 7.99 -48.49
CA TYR A 318 -19.29 6.62 -47.98
C TYR A 318 -20.71 6.26 -47.53
N GLY A 319 -21.11 5.01 -47.74
CA GLY A 319 -22.47 4.58 -47.41
C GLY A 319 -22.60 4.13 -45.96
N ASP A 320 -23.68 4.51 -45.29
CA ASP A 320 -23.90 4.28 -43.86
C ASP A 320 -23.85 2.79 -43.44
N ASN A 321 -24.10 1.86 -44.37
CA ASN A 321 -23.98 0.45 -44.07
C ASN A 321 -22.50 0.06 -43.99
N SER A 322 -21.98 -0.01 -42.77
CA SER A 322 -20.58 -0.37 -42.49
C SER A 322 -20.14 -1.72 -43.07
N THR A 323 -21.08 -2.59 -43.44
CA THR A 323 -20.79 -3.91 -44.06
C THR A 323 -20.92 -3.91 -45.59
N GLY A 324 -21.43 -2.84 -46.17
CA GLY A 324 -21.56 -2.68 -47.61
C GLY A 324 -20.27 -2.23 -48.30
N THR A 325 -20.35 -2.03 -49.61
CA THR A 325 -19.24 -1.50 -50.41
C THR A 325 -18.87 -0.12 -49.89
N ASN A 326 -17.59 0.10 -49.59
CA ASN A 326 -17.08 1.37 -49.04
C ASN A 326 -17.97 1.91 -47.90
N GLY A 327 -18.33 1.03 -46.96
CA GLY A 327 -19.14 1.41 -45.81
C GLY A 327 -18.43 2.42 -44.92
N ASP A 328 -19.15 3.44 -44.51
CA ASP A 328 -18.67 4.47 -43.62
C ASP A 328 -18.45 3.90 -42.21
N ALA A 329 -17.26 4.14 -41.66
CA ALA A 329 -16.91 3.83 -40.29
C ALA A 329 -17.40 4.88 -39.29
N CYS A 330 -17.85 6.04 -39.79
CA CYS A 330 -18.40 7.19 -39.05
C CYS A 330 -19.70 7.80 -39.66
N PRO A 331 -20.81 7.04 -39.88
CA PRO A 331 -22.06 7.44 -40.63
C PRO A 331 -22.83 8.71 -40.25
N GLY A 332 -22.33 9.54 -39.35
CA GLY A 332 -22.99 10.80 -38.94
C GLY A 332 -22.01 11.95 -38.76
N TYR A 333 -20.77 11.79 -39.22
CA TYR A 333 -19.71 12.77 -39.12
C TYR A 333 -18.89 12.79 -40.42
N ASN A 334 -19.28 13.70 -41.30
CA ASN A 334 -18.63 13.89 -42.59
C ASN A 334 -17.10 13.85 -42.49
N GLY A 335 -16.50 12.86 -43.12
CA GLY A 335 -15.08 12.56 -43.06
C GLY A 335 -14.39 12.51 -44.41
N THR A 336 -13.07 12.39 -44.39
CA THR A 336 -12.26 12.25 -45.62
C THR A 336 -11.24 11.12 -45.55
N SER A 337 -11.13 10.41 -44.43
CA SER A 337 -10.22 9.27 -44.30
C SER A 337 -10.62 8.13 -45.22
N TYR A 338 -9.63 7.36 -45.67
CA TYR A 338 -9.82 6.25 -46.60
C TYR A 338 -8.87 5.05 -46.41
N GLU A 339 -7.80 5.14 -45.61
CA GLU A 339 -6.84 4.05 -45.42
C GLU A 339 -7.26 3.05 -44.32
N ASP A 340 -7.74 3.54 -43.18
CA ASP A 340 -8.12 2.70 -42.03
C ASP A 340 -9.64 2.65 -41.81
N ARG A 341 -10.23 3.78 -41.47
CA ARG A 341 -11.63 3.95 -41.09
C ARG A 341 -12.23 4.92 -42.09
N ALA A 342 -12.70 4.40 -43.22
CA ALA A 342 -13.28 5.19 -44.28
C ALA A 342 -14.44 6.09 -43.79
N GLY A 343 -14.52 7.33 -44.27
CA GLY A 343 -15.58 8.30 -43.92
C GLY A 343 -15.48 8.92 -42.52
N CYS A 344 -14.35 8.76 -41.84
CA CYS A 344 -14.08 9.44 -40.58
C CYS A 344 -13.30 10.74 -40.78
N LYS A 345 -13.31 11.58 -39.74
CA LYS A 345 -12.55 12.83 -39.72
C LYS A 345 -11.05 12.55 -39.88
N ASP A 346 -10.42 13.27 -40.82
CA ASP A 346 -9.00 13.26 -41.14
C ASP A 346 -8.56 14.73 -41.21
N SER A 347 -7.79 15.18 -40.23
CA SER A 347 -7.52 16.61 -40.02
C SER A 347 -6.33 17.14 -40.81
N ASP A 348 -5.37 16.29 -41.16
CA ASP A 348 -4.15 16.66 -41.91
C ASP A 348 -4.12 16.13 -43.35
N LEU A 349 -5.10 15.31 -43.74
CA LEU A 349 -5.38 14.86 -45.09
C LEU A 349 -4.36 13.85 -45.63
N ASP A 350 -3.81 13.01 -44.77
CA ASP A 350 -2.89 11.93 -45.17
C ASP A 350 -3.62 10.61 -45.55
N GLY A 351 -4.93 10.55 -45.26
CA GLY A 351 -5.82 9.42 -45.55
C GLY A 351 -6.15 8.54 -44.34
N TRP A 352 -5.49 8.71 -43.21
CA TRP A 352 -5.82 8.03 -41.95
C TRP A 352 -6.82 8.86 -41.13
N SER A 353 -7.60 8.16 -40.31
CA SER A 353 -8.59 8.85 -39.46
C SER A 353 -7.95 9.37 -38.17
N ASP A 354 -8.37 10.55 -37.71
CA ASP A 354 -7.94 11.18 -36.44
C ASP A 354 -7.99 10.23 -35.24
N GLY A 355 -8.96 9.31 -35.24
CA GLY A 355 -9.19 8.36 -34.15
C GLY A 355 -8.53 7.00 -34.33
N GLY A 356 -7.91 6.76 -35.48
CA GLY A 356 -7.21 5.53 -35.84
C GLY A 356 -5.69 5.69 -35.92
N GLU A 357 -5.18 6.91 -35.91
CA GLU A 357 -3.74 7.20 -35.94
C GLU A 357 -3.21 7.89 -34.68
N PRO A 358 -1.89 7.82 -34.41
CA PRO A 358 -1.26 8.51 -33.28
C PRO A 358 -0.95 10.00 -33.54
N PHE A 359 -0.89 10.45 -34.81
CA PHE A 359 -0.45 11.80 -35.18
C PHE A 359 -1.46 12.59 -36.04
N PRO A 360 -2.68 12.89 -35.56
CA PRO A 360 -3.77 13.51 -36.36
C PRO A 360 -3.53 14.92 -36.93
N TYR A 361 -2.33 15.46 -36.81
CA TYR A 361 -1.99 16.82 -37.26
C TYR A 361 -0.62 16.87 -37.96
N ASP A 362 -0.03 15.73 -38.28
CA ASP A 362 1.22 15.62 -39.03
C ASP A 362 1.01 14.68 -40.23
N GLU A 363 0.73 15.27 -41.40
CA GLU A 363 0.48 14.55 -42.67
C GLU A 363 1.59 13.59 -43.12
N THR A 364 2.72 13.59 -42.40
CA THR A 364 3.88 12.76 -42.70
C THR A 364 4.04 11.55 -41.79
N GLN A 365 3.22 11.41 -40.73
CA GLN A 365 3.29 10.32 -39.75
C GLN A 365 1.89 9.80 -39.44
N TRP A 366 1.68 8.48 -39.47
CA TRP A 366 0.37 7.84 -39.22
C TRP A 366 0.47 6.59 -38.33
N SER A 367 1.67 6.24 -37.86
CA SER A 367 1.94 5.02 -37.09
C SER A 367 3.01 5.26 -36.02
N ASP A 368 2.83 4.64 -34.87
CA ASP A 368 3.70 4.68 -33.69
C ASP A 368 3.71 3.27 -33.09
N SER A 369 4.70 2.46 -33.47
CA SER A 369 4.69 1.02 -33.20
C SER A 369 4.92 0.68 -31.73
N ASP A 370 5.65 1.53 -30.99
CA ASP A 370 6.01 1.28 -29.59
C ASP A 370 5.41 2.30 -28.59
N GLY A 371 4.77 3.36 -29.10
CA GLY A 371 3.95 4.28 -28.34
C GLY A 371 4.72 5.41 -27.66
N ASP A 372 5.89 5.78 -28.17
CA ASP A 372 6.73 6.83 -27.58
C ASP A 372 6.45 8.25 -28.10
N GLY A 373 5.57 8.36 -29.09
CA GLY A 373 5.19 9.63 -29.71
C GLY A 373 6.13 10.09 -30.82
N CYS A 374 6.96 9.20 -31.36
CA CYS A 374 7.73 9.40 -32.58
C CYS A 374 7.19 8.52 -33.69
N GLY A 375 7.16 9.03 -34.92
CA GLY A 375 6.42 8.39 -36.00
C GLY A 375 7.28 7.40 -36.79
N ASP A 376 6.73 6.22 -37.06
CA ASP A 376 7.42 5.11 -37.74
C ASP A 376 7.83 5.43 -39.20
N ASN A 377 7.21 6.42 -39.84
CA ASN A 377 7.50 6.74 -41.24
C ASN A 377 8.83 7.48 -41.35
N LEU A 378 9.87 6.76 -41.81
CA LEU A 378 11.24 7.29 -41.97
C LEU A 378 11.36 8.49 -42.90
N ASP A 379 10.43 8.67 -43.85
CA ASP A 379 10.41 9.80 -44.78
C ASP A 379 9.67 11.03 -44.20
N GLY A 380 9.05 10.91 -43.02
CA GLY A 380 8.29 11.97 -42.39
C GLY A 380 9.11 12.89 -41.48
N ASN A 381 8.42 13.83 -40.83
CA ASN A 381 9.04 14.71 -39.85
C ASN A 381 9.30 13.92 -38.56
N THR A 382 10.47 14.15 -37.95
CA THR A 382 10.90 13.48 -36.69
C THR A 382 10.63 11.97 -36.70
N PRO A 383 11.21 11.25 -37.69
CA PRO A 383 11.00 9.81 -37.79
C PRO A 383 11.62 9.11 -36.59
N ASP A 384 10.96 8.05 -36.14
CA ASP A 384 11.51 7.15 -35.15
C ASP A 384 12.59 6.26 -35.78
N LEU A 385 13.82 6.45 -35.32
CA LEU A 385 14.98 5.66 -35.72
C LEU A 385 15.08 4.34 -34.93
N PHE A 386 14.28 4.18 -33.88
CA PHE A 386 14.21 3.01 -33.01
C PHE A 386 12.76 2.46 -32.84
N PRO A 387 12.08 1.99 -33.92
CA PRO A 387 10.63 1.62 -33.93
C PRO A 387 10.13 0.50 -32.99
N ASN A 388 10.97 -0.01 -32.10
CA ASN A 388 10.62 -1.05 -31.14
C ASN A 388 11.15 -0.73 -29.73
N ASP A 389 11.67 0.48 -29.52
CA ASP A 389 12.26 0.94 -28.28
C ASP A 389 11.60 2.25 -27.86
N SER A 390 10.49 2.11 -27.12
CA SER A 390 9.65 3.22 -26.65
C SER A 390 10.33 4.28 -25.75
N THR A 391 11.65 4.19 -25.58
CA THR A 391 12.47 5.14 -24.84
C THR A 391 13.33 6.02 -25.74
N GLN A 392 13.44 5.72 -27.04
CA GLN A 392 14.36 6.35 -27.99
C GLN A 392 13.65 6.73 -29.28
N CYS A 393 13.92 7.94 -29.78
CA CYS A 393 13.39 8.39 -31.08
C CYS A 393 14.48 8.74 -32.11
N GLY A 394 15.48 9.52 -31.70
CA GLY A 394 16.49 10.11 -32.58
C GLY A 394 17.89 9.57 -32.28
N ASP A 395 18.79 9.72 -33.25
CA ASP A 395 20.22 9.35 -33.18
C ASP A 395 20.98 10.45 -33.93
N ARG A 396 21.41 11.47 -33.19
CA ARG A 396 21.92 12.72 -33.77
C ARG A 396 23.34 12.58 -34.28
N ASP A 397 24.17 11.78 -33.64
CA ASP A 397 25.56 11.58 -34.04
C ASP A 397 25.78 10.31 -34.91
N GLY A 398 24.76 9.46 -35.02
CA GLY A 398 24.70 8.33 -35.93
C GLY A 398 25.45 7.10 -35.43
N ASP A 399 25.62 6.95 -34.11
CA ASP A 399 26.36 5.84 -33.51
C ASP A 399 25.50 4.57 -33.28
N GLY A 400 24.18 4.69 -33.46
CA GLY A 400 23.20 3.62 -33.30
C GLY A 400 22.65 3.47 -31.88
N TYR A 401 22.96 4.40 -30.98
CA TYR A 401 22.31 4.62 -29.69
C TYR A 401 21.41 5.86 -29.79
N GLY A 402 20.31 5.86 -29.06
CA GLY A 402 19.31 6.91 -29.14
C GLY A 402 19.65 8.09 -28.23
N ASP A 403 19.27 9.29 -28.66
CA ASP A 403 19.54 10.60 -28.02
C ASP A 403 19.11 10.70 -26.55
N PHE A 404 18.25 9.80 -26.04
CA PHE A 404 17.83 9.81 -24.65
C PHE A 404 18.72 8.88 -23.80
N PRO A 405 19.25 9.34 -22.65
CA PRO A 405 20.23 8.58 -21.85
C PRO A 405 19.67 7.32 -21.17
N ASN A 406 18.35 7.15 -21.13
CA ASN A 406 17.72 6.07 -20.38
C ASN A 406 16.98 5.12 -21.31
N GLY A 407 17.04 3.83 -20.99
CA GLY A 407 16.36 2.77 -21.73
C GLY A 407 17.34 1.86 -22.47
N PRO A 408 16.85 0.83 -23.16
CA PRO A 408 17.67 0.11 -24.12
C PRO A 408 18.21 1.10 -25.16
N ASN A 409 19.43 0.85 -25.65
CA ASN A 409 20.13 1.71 -26.61
C ASN A 409 20.25 3.20 -26.23
N GLY A 410 20.05 3.61 -24.97
CA GLY A 410 20.14 5.02 -24.60
C GLY A 410 21.57 5.57 -24.60
N ASP A 411 21.70 6.85 -24.96
CA ASP A 411 22.97 7.56 -25.10
C ASP A 411 23.10 8.72 -24.10
N TRP A 412 24.10 8.65 -23.21
CA TRP A 412 24.46 9.73 -22.29
C TRP A 412 25.19 10.91 -22.95
N PHE A 413 25.67 10.71 -24.18
CA PHE A 413 26.50 11.61 -24.96
C PHE A 413 25.99 11.75 -26.41
N ALA A 414 24.71 12.07 -26.60
CA ALA A 414 23.99 12.25 -27.89
C ALA A 414 24.61 13.19 -28.96
N ASP A 415 25.80 13.75 -28.73
CA ASP A 415 26.55 14.56 -29.71
C ASP A 415 27.97 14.00 -29.94
N ASP A 416 28.32 12.85 -29.36
CA ASP A 416 29.63 12.21 -29.40
C ASP A 416 29.55 10.72 -29.76
N PRO A 417 29.78 10.37 -31.04
CA PRO A 417 29.53 9.01 -31.56
C PRO A 417 30.55 7.96 -31.06
N SER A 418 31.40 8.34 -30.11
CA SER A 418 32.39 7.47 -29.49
C SER A 418 32.05 7.07 -28.05
N GLN A 419 31.03 7.69 -27.44
CA GLN A 419 30.62 7.46 -26.06
C GLN A 419 29.09 7.32 -26.00
N TRP A 420 28.57 6.38 -25.21
CA TRP A 420 27.11 6.24 -25.05
C TRP A 420 26.65 5.79 -23.66
N TYR A 421 27.51 5.13 -22.90
CA TYR A 421 27.24 4.79 -21.49
C TYR A 421 28.11 5.61 -20.54
N ASP A 422 27.50 6.01 -19.43
CA ASP A 422 28.14 6.65 -18.27
C ASP A 422 27.64 5.91 -17.02
N THR A 423 28.39 4.90 -16.58
CA THR A 423 27.92 3.93 -15.58
C THR A 423 27.78 4.56 -14.18
N ASP A 424 28.68 5.47 -13.80
CA ASP A 424 28.68 6.13 -12.49
C ASP A 424 28.17 7.58 -12.51
N ARG A 425 27.86 8.11 -13.70
CA ARG A 425 27.18 9.39 -13.94
C ARG A 425 28.03 10.61 -13.60
N ASP A 426 29.33 10.51 -13.81
CA ASP A 426 30.24 11.59 -13.53
C ASP A 426 30.45 12.55 -14.72
N GLY A 427 29.96 12.17 -15.90
CA GLY A 427 30.06 12.92 -17.15
C GLY A 427 31.20 12.47 -18.08
N TYR A 428 31.84 11.33 -17.80
CA TYR A 428 32.82 10.68 -18.67
C TYR A 428 32.31 9.34 -19.18
N GLY A 429 32.59 9.05 -20.44
CA GLY A 429 32.04 7.87 -21.09
C GLY A 429 32.87 6.61 -20.84
N ASP A 430 32.19 5.47 -20.69
CA ASP A 430 32.79 4.18 -20.36
C ASP A 430 33.69 3.61 -21.48
N ASN A 431 33.49 4.02 -22.74
CA ASN A 431 34.25 3.47 -23.87
C ASN A 431 35.67 4.00 -23.84
N TYR A 432 36.65 3.10 -24.02
CA TYR A 432 38.06 3.40 -23.84
C TYR A 432 38.83 3.44 -25.16
N ALA A 433 39.78 4.37 -25.27
CA ALA A 433 40.58 4.60 -26.48
C ALA A 433 41.94 3.88 -26.49
N ASN A 434 42.44 3.40 -25.33
CA ASN A 434 43.77 2.82 -25.24
C ASN A 434 43.77 1.36 -25.70
N ALA A 435 44.38 1.07 -26.85
CA ALA A 435 44.45 -0.29 -27.38
C ALA A 435 45.22 -1.27 -26.47
N SER A 436 46.18 -0.79 -25.66
CA SER A 436 46.89 -1.64 -24.69
C SER A 436 45.98 -2.11 -23.55
N TRP A 437 44.92 -1.36 -23.24
CA TRP A 437 43.95 -1.71 -22.20
C TRP A 437 43.06 -2.90 -22.59
N THR A 438 42.99 -3.26 -23.87
CA THR A 438 42.22 -4.44 -24.31
C THR A 438 42.70 -5.76 -23.68
N PHE A 439 43.93 -5.83 -23.16
CA PHE A 439 44.49 -7.02 -22.50
C PHE A 439 44.81 -6.85 -21.02
N GLU A 440 44.91 -5.61 -20.52
CA GLU A 440 45.34 -5.27 -19.16
C GLU A 440 44.19 -4.74 -18.27
N ARG A 441 43.06 -4.31 -18.87
CA ARG A 441 41.89 -3.77 -18.16
C ARG A 441 41.12 -4.88 -17.46
N ASN A 442 40.55 -4.54 -16.30
CA ASN A 442 39.63 -5.42 -15.59
C ASN A 442 38.44 -5.77 -16.50
N THR A 443 38.23 -7.05 -16.76
CA THR A 443 37.14 -7.53 -17.63
C THR A 443 35.74 -7.22 -17.11
N SER A 444 35.63 -6.77 -15.86
CA SER A 444 34.38 -6.39 -15.21
C SER A 444 34.01 -4.91 -15.41
N TRP A 445 34.93 -4.08 -15.93
CA TRP A 445 34.64 -2.67 -16.17
C TRP A 445 33.75 -2.48 -17.41
N PRO A 446 32.76 -1.56 -17.36
CA PRO A 446 31.84 -1.27 -18.46
C PRO A 446 32.56 -0.65 -19.66
N GLY A 447 31.88 -0.58 -20.81
CA GLY A 447 32.40 0.03 -22.04
C GLY A 447 33.21 -0.90 -22.95
N ILE A 448 33.34 -0.49 -24.22
CA ILE A 448 34.10 -1.23 -25.25
C ILE A 448 35.27 -0.39 -25.78
N TYR A 449 36.17 -1.03 -26.53
CA TYR A 449 37.23 -0.31 -27.23
C TYR A 449 36.65 0.44 -28.44
N VAL A 450 36.77 1.76 -28.45
CA VAL A 450 36.43 2.63 -29.58
C VAL A 450 37.69 3.41 -29.97
N GLU A 451 38.07 3.36 -31.24
CA GLU A 451 39.27 4.05 -31.71
C GLU A 451 39.11 5.57 -31.58
N ASN A 452 40.02 6.22 -30.83
CA ASN A 452 39.96 7.64 -30.50
C ASN A 452 38.71 8.06 -29.70
N ALA A 453 38.20 7.19 -28.82
CA ALA A 453 37.13 7.55 -27.87
C ALA A 453 37.43 8.89 -27.19
N PHE A 454 36.49 9.82 -27.25
CA PHE A 454 36.69 11.16 -26.71
C PHE A 454 36.52 11.12 -25.20
N LYS A 455 37.54 11.59 -24.49
CA LYS A 455 37.59 11.70 -23.03
C LYS A 455 37.04 10.48 -22.27
N PRO A 456 37.62 9.28 -22.46
CA PRO A 456 37.18 8.09 -21.74
C PRO A 456 37.36 8.24 -20.24
N ASP A 457 36.48 7.60 -19.48
CA ASP A 457 36.60 7.47 -18.04
C ASP A 457 37.70 6.46 -17.65
N LEU A 458 38.52 6.84 -16.67
CA LEU A 458 39.57 5.99 -16.10
C LEU A 458 39.09 5.21 -14.88
N CYS A 459 37.96 5.58 -14.26
CA CYS A 459 37.35 4.93 -13.11
C CYS A 459 35.84 4.65 -13.28
N PRO A 460 35.43 3.82 -14.27
CA PRO A 460 34.04 3.74 -14.78
C PRO A 460 32.97 3.13 -13.85
N LEU A 461 33.30 2.92 -12.57
CA LEU A 461 32.41 2.37 -11.56
C LEU A 461 32.31 3.29 -10.34
N GLU A 462 33.15 4.31 -10.26
CA GLU A 462 33.36 5.17 -9.10
C GLU A 462 33.51 6.60 -9.61
N GLY A 463 32.40 7.35 -9.61
CA GLY A 463 32.36 8.63 -10.31
C GLY A 463 33.14 9.75 -9.63
N GLY A 464 33.85 10.54 -10.43
CA GLY A 464 34.70 11.64 -9.98
C GLY A 464 34.64 12.89 -10.86
N GLN A 465 34.01 13.96 -10.36
CA GLN A 465 33.79 15.18 -11.16
C GLN A 465 34.91 16.23 -11.08
N VAL A 466 35.88 16.05 -10.18
CA VAL A 466 36.90 17.08 -9.87
C VAL A 466 38.12 16.96 -10.78
N MET A 467 38.35 15.75 -11.31
CA MET A 467 39.58 15.37 -11.99
C MET A 467 39.38 15.33 -13.50
N HIS A 468 40.31 15.92 -14.25
CA HIS A 468 40.15 16.15 -15.69
C HIS A 468 41.37 15.76 -16.54
N ASP A 469 42.49 15.40 -15.91
CA ASP A 469 43.74 15.07 -16.59
C ASP A 469 43.70 13.67 -17.19
N ASP A 470 44.58 13.39 -18.16
CA ASP A 470 44.63 12.13 -18.90
C ASP A 470 44.99 10.91 -18.03
N THR A 471 45.32 11.11 -16.75
CA THR A 471 45.66 10.04 -15.78
C THR A 471 44.65 9.87 -14.64
N ASN A 472 43.72 10.81 -14.44
CA ASN A 472 42.77 10.78 -13.32
C ASN A 472 41.33 11.20 -13.66
N ARG A 473 41.02 11.48 -14.93
CA ARG A 473 39.67 11.82 -15.39
C ARG A 473 38.65 10.76 -14.99
N GLY A 474 37.59 11.22 -14.33
CA GLY A 474 36.48 10.42 -13.83
C GLY A 474 36.75 9.65 -12.54
N CYS A 475 37.96 9.77 -11.98
CA CYS A 475 38.30 9.13 -10.72
C CYS A 475 37.90 10.00 -9.51
N PRO A 476 37.41 9.38 -8.42
CA PRO A 476 37.03 10.07 -7.21
C PRO A 476 38.26 10.64 -6.50
N ASP A 477 37.99 11.58 -5.59
CA ASP A 477 38.94 12.21 -4.68
C ASP A 477 38.25 12.22 -3.32
N SER A 478 38.47 11.12 -2.57
CA SER A 478 37.69 10.74 -1.40
C SER A 478 37.92 11.69 -0.21
N ASP A 479 39.15 12.17 -0.04
CA ASP A 479 39.53 13.09 1.03
C ASP A 479 39.62 14.56 0.62
N GLN A 480 39.54 14.85 -0.69
CA GLN A 480 39.49 16.20 -1.28
C GLN A 480 40.81 16.96 -1.12
N ASP A 481 41.94 16.25 -1.15
CA ASP A 481 43.26 16.87 -1.11
C ASP A 481 43.72 17.40 -2.48
N GLY A 482 43.03 17.01 -3.56
CA GLY A 482 43.29 17.41 -4.94
C GLY A 482 44.09 16.39 -5.76
N VAL A 483 44.38 15.22 -5.21
CA VAL A 483 44.89 14.02 -5.86
C VAL A 483 43.75 13.00 -5.96
N ALA A 484 43.68 12.26 -7.06
CA ALA A 484 42.59 11.31 -7.25
C ALA A 484 42.95 9.96 -6.60
N ASP A 485 41.98 9.24 -6.06
CA ASP A 485 42.18 7.98 -5.32
C ASP A 485 43.01 6.94 -6.10
N ASN A 486 42.91 6.95 -7.43
CA ASN A 486 43.64 6.02 -8.30
C ASN A 486 45.15 6.31 -8.41
N VAL A 487 45.59 7.50 -8.02
CA VAL A 487 46.98 7.96 -8.01
C VAL A 487 47.42 8.49 -6.64
N ASP A 488 46.54 8.43 -5.64
CA ASP A 488 46.80 8.81 -4.26
C ASP A 488 47.31 7.61 -3.45
N ALA A 489 48.45 7.78 -2.76
CA ALA A 489 48.98 6.74 -1.87
C ALA A 489 48.16 6.58 -0.58
N PHE A 490 47.46 7.63 -0.15
CA PHE A 490 46.61 7.67 1.04
C PHE A 490 45.24 8.31 0.74
N PRO A 491 44.35 7.64 -0.03
CA PRO A 491 43.09 8.22 -0.53
C PRO A 491 42.05 8.71 0.52
N GLU A 492 42.36 8.55 1.81
CA GLU A 492 41.46 8.87 2.92
C GLU A 492 42.10 9.86 3.93
N ASP A 493 43.34 10.29 3.69
CA ASP A 493 44.06 11.24 4.54
C ASP A 493 44.35 12.55 3.79
N PRO A 494 43.55 13.61 4.01
CA PRO A 494 43.64 14.85 3.25
C PRO A 494 44.91 15.68 3.49
N LEU A 495 45.85 15.14 4.27
CA LEU A 495 47.16 15.73 4.56
C LEU A 495 48.33 14.92 3.97
N GLN A 496 48.05 13.77 3.33
CA GLN A 496 49.04 12.87 2.75
C GLN A 496 48.55 12.37 1.40
N SER A 497 49.34 12.49 0.35
CA SER A 497 49.03 11.89 -0.95
C SER A 497 50.23 11.28 -1.68
N SER A 498 51.45 11.50 -1.18
CA SER A 498 52.68 10.93 -1.74
C SER A 498 53.36 9.96 -0.76
N ASP A 499 53.72 8.78 -1.25
CA ASP A 499 54.62 7.80 -0.61
C ASP A 499 55.66 7.35 -1.65
N ARG A 500 56.85 7.96 -1.62
CA ARG A 500 57.87 7.76 -2.66
C ARG A 500 58.64 6.45 -2.54
N ASP A 501 58.82 5.94 -1.33
CA ASP A 501 59.60 4.73 -1.07
C ASP A 501 58.76 3.52 -0.66
N GLY A 502 57.46 3.73 -0.45
CA GLY A 502 56.46 2.70 -0.27
C GLY A 502 56.45 2.11 1.14
N ASP A 503 56.77 2.91 2.15
CA ASP A 503 56.89 2.48 3.55
C ASP A 503 55.67 2.80 4.44
N GLU A 504 54.60 3.31 3.82
CA GLU A 504 53.34 3.72 4.47
C GLU A 504 53.43 5.01 5.32
N PHE A 505 54.53 5.77 5.24
CA PHE A 505 54.64 7.12 5.81
C PHE A 505 54.58 8.19 4.71
N GLY A 506 53.61 9.09 4.78
CA GLY A 506 53.43 10.10 3.73
C GLY A 506 54.51 11.19 3.73
N ASP A 507 54.93 11.58 2.53
CA ASP A 507 55.99 12.57 2.28
C ASP A 507 55.55 14.03 2.54
N ASP A 508 54.24 14.25 2.61
CA ASP A 508 53.65 15.57 2.51
C ASP A 508 54.05 16.47 3.66
N ALA A 509 54.58 17.65 3.31
CA ALA A 509 55.23 18.55 4.27
C ALA A 509 54.29 19.07 5.38
N LEU A 510 52.96 18.96 5.17
CA LEU A 510 51.94 19.39 6.11
C LEU A 510 51.40 18.24 6.98
N SER A 511 51.79 16.98 6.72
CA SER A 511 51.40 15.84 7.54
C SER A 511 52.04 15.93 8.94
N PRO A 512 51.25 15.80 10.03
CA PRO A 512 51.76 15.77 11.39
C PRO A 512 52.76 14.62 11.65
N LYS A 513 52.64 13.54 10.88
CA LYS A 513 53.53 12.37 10.89
C LYS A 513 54.16 12.15 9.52
N ARG A 514 54.59 13.22 8.86
CA ARG A 514 55.31 13.10 7.60
C ARG A 514 56.53 12.20 7.76
N ASP A 515 56.89 11.49 6.71
CA ASP A 515 58.15 10.79 6.64
C ASP A 515 59.33 11.79 6.74
N ASP A 516 60.18 11.59 7.73
CA ASP A 516 61.41 12.35 7.93
C ASP A 516 62.58 11.79 7.09
N CYS A 517 62.40 10.62 6.49
CA CYS A 517 63.31 9.94 5.57
C CYS A 517 62.68 9.58 4.19
N PRO A 518 62.11 10.55 3.42
CA PRO A 518 61.24 10.34 2.23
C PRO A 518 61.73 9.54 1.01
N ASP A 519 62.94 9.02 1.05
CA ASP A 519 63.54 8.24 -0.04
C ASP A 519 64.19 6.94 0.50
N VAL A 520 64.00 6.63 1.78
CA VAL A 520 64.62 5.52 2.49
C VAL A 520 63.58 4.88 3.41
N PRO A 521 63.08 3.69 3.05
CA PRO A 521 61.96 3.08 3.76
C PRO A 521 62.34 2.79 5.21
N GLY A 522 61.45 3.14 6.13
CA GLY A 522 61.62 3.01 7.56
C GLY A 522 60.36 2.56 8.28
N SER A 523 60.44 2.43 9.60
CA SER A 523 59.31 2.04 10.45
C SER A 523 59.20 2.83 11.74
N SER A 524 60.08 3.82 11.95
CA SER A 524 60.08 4.63 13.16
C SER A 524 58.76 5.39 13.30
N ASN A 525 58.18 5.34 14.50
CA ASN A 525 56.87 5.93 14.78
C ASN A 525 56.78 6.69 16.12
N LYS A 526 57.91 6.88 16.80
CA LYS A 526 58.06 7.62 18.06
C LYS A 526 59.04 8.78 17.90
N GLY A 527 59.15 9.60 18.95
CA GLY A 527 60.20 10.62 19.06
C GLY A 527 60.14 11.77 18.05
N SER A 528 59.04 11.92 17.29
CA SER A 528 58.95 12.89 16.18
C SER A 528 60.04 12.71 15.11
N THR A 529 60.42 11.46 14.85
CA THR A 529 61.14 11.04 13.65
C THR A 529 60.32 9.89 13.04
N TYR A 530 59.49 10.17 12.05
CA TYR A 530 58.62 9.16 11.43
C TYR A 530 59.21 8.64 10.12
N GLY A 531 58.92 7.40 9.73
CA GLY A 531 59.33 6.80 8.44
C GLY A 531 60.84 6.61 8.24
N CYS A 532 61.64 6.72 9.31
CA CYS A 532 63.07 6.47 9.25
C CYS A 532 63.43 5.03 9.66
N PRO A 533 64.63 4.55 9.28
CA PRO A 533 65.13 3.24 9.72
C PRO A 533 65.09 3.09 11.24
N ASP A 534 64.52 1.96 11.67
CA ASP A 534 64.36 1.50 13.05
C ASP A 534 64.76 0.02 13.05
N ALA A 535 66.00 -0.24 13.45
CA ALA A 535 66.66 -1.53 13.23
C ALA A 535 66.19 -2.64 14.18
N ASP A 536 65.66 -2.30 15.36
CA ASP A 536 65.17 -3.26 16.34
C ASP A 536 63.64 -3.27 16.51
N GLY A 537 62.95 -2.30 15.91
CA GLY A 537 61.50 -2.26 15.78
C GLY A 537 60.78 -1.72 17.01
N ASP A 538 61.46 -0.95 17.86
CA ASP A 538 60.88 -0.40 19.09
C ASP A 538 60.08 0.90 18.87
N GLY A 539 60.16 1.44 17.64
CA GLY A 539 59.50 2.66 17.17
C GLY A 539 60.39 3.91 17.19
N TRP A 540 61.57 3.90 17.77
CA TRP A 540 62.53 4.99 17.70
C TRP A 540 63.42 4.85 16.47
N ALA A 541 63.71 5.96 15.80
CA ALA A 541 64.62 5.92 14.65
C ALA A 541 66.05 5.69 15.14
N ASP A 542 66.86 4.91 14.40
CA ASP A 542 68.27 4.61 14.71
C ASP A 542 69.12 5.86 15.02
N THR A 543 68.70 7.02 14.50
CA THR A 543 69.38 8.31 14.69
C THR A 543 69.06 9.02 16.01
N ARG A 544 68.01 8.61 16.72
CA ARG A 544 67.54 9.16 18.01
C ARG A 544 67.45 8.09 19.10
N ASP A 545 67.92 6.89 18.81
CA ASP A 545 67.95 5.76 19.71
C ASP A 545 69.39 5.56 20.22
N ASP A 546 69.58 5.61 21.54
CA ASP A 546 70.89 5.37 22.16
C ASP A 546 71.27 3.87 22.12
N PHE A 547 70.29 2.99 21.91
CA PHE A 547 70.43 1.54 21.78
C PHE A 547 69.74 0.99 20.49
N PRO A 548 70.20 1.33 19.26
CA PRO A 548 69.55 0.93 17.98
C PRO A 548 69.50 -0.58 17.66
N SER A 549 69.78 -1.45 18.61
CA SER A 549 69.78 -2.90 18.45
C SER A 549 69.18 -3.64 19.64
N GLU A 550 68.68 -2.91 20.63
CA GLU A 550 68.05 -3.46 21.83
C GLU A 550 66.66 -2.84 22.01
N PRO A 551 65.58 -3.51 21.56
CA PRO A 551 64.26 -2.91 21.43
C PRO A 551 63.55 -2.64 22.77
N THR A 552 64.23 -2.89 23.88
CA THR A 552 63.74 -2.61 25.23
C THR A 552 64.41 -1.39 25.85
N GLN A 553 65.33 -0.73 25.16
CA GLN A 553 66.03 0.49 25.59
C GLN A 553 66.13 1.46 24.42
N TRP A 554 65.92 2.75 24.66
CA TRP A 554 66.07 3.79 23.62
C TRP A 554 66.73 5.07 24.11
N LYS A 555 66.97 5.15 25.42
CA LYS A 555 67.56 6.30 26.08
C LYS A 555 68.52 5.84 27.18
N ASP A 556 69.71 6.41 27.16
CA ASP A 556 70.71 6.38 28.23
C ASP A 556 70.84 7.82 28.76
N SER A 557 70.42 8.06 30.01
CA SER A 557 70.36 9.41 30.58
C SER A 557 71.66 9.88 31.23
N ASP A 558 72.51 8.97 31.70
CA ASP A 558 73.80 9.29 32.32
C ASP A 558 75.03 8.73 31.58
N ASP A 559 74.81 8.14 30.40
CA ASP A 559 75.81 7.64 29.46
C ASP A 559 76.69 6.50 30.03
N ASP A 560 76.14 5.70 30.95
CA ASP A 560 76.87 4.60 31.62
C ASP A 560 76.79 3.26 30.86
N GLY A 561 75.95 3.19 29.82
CA GLY A 561 75.73 2.03 28.96
C GLY A 561 74.61 1.09 29.41
N TYR A 562 73.89 1.43 30.47
CA TYR A 562 72.63 0.82 30.87
C TYR A 562 71.47 1.74 30.48
N GLY A 563 70.34 1.16 30.08
CA GLY A 563 69.23 1.96 29.58
C GLY A 563 68.24 2.32 30.68
N ASP A 564 67.62 3.48 30.53
CA ASP A 564 66.72 4.06 31.54
C ASP A 564 65.51 3.17 31.87
N ASN A 565 65.07 2.33 30.92
CA ASN A 565 63.91 1.47 31.12
C ASN A 565 64.24 0.34 32.11
N TRP A 566 63.33 0.07 33.05
CA TRP A 566 63.57 -0.89 34.11
C TRP A 566 62.67 -2.12 34.05
N ALA A 567 63.24 -3.27 34.44
CA ALA A 567 62.54 -4.54 34.51
C ALA A 567 62.02 -4.90 35.91
N ASN A 568 62.56 -4.27 36.97
CA ASN A 568 62.17 -4.64 38.32
C ASN A 568 60.84 -4.00 38.73
N SER A 569 59.78 -4.81 38.77
CA SER A 569 58.43 -4.36 39.13
C SER A 569 58.30 -3.78 40.54
N THR A 570 59.24 -4.07 41.46
CA THR A 570 59.23 -3.49 42.81
C THR A 570 59.47 -1.98 42.79
N TRP A 571 60.19 -1.47 41.78
CA TRP A 571 60.49 -0.04 41.62
C TRP A 571 59.33 0.78 41.04
N ASN A 572 58.26 0.14 40.55
CA ASN A 572 57.08 0.87 40.05
C ASN A 572 56.41 1.73 41.14
N ALA A 573 56.62 1.39 42.42
CA ALA A 573 56.11 2.18 43.54
C ALA A 573 56.94 3.45 43.81
N THR A 574 58.23 3.45 43.46
CA THR A 574 59.18 4.54 43.74
C THR A 574 59.40 5.44 42.52
N ARG A 575 59.29 4.92 41.30
CA ARG A 575 59.44 5.65 40.03
C ARG A 575 58.09 6.24 39.57
N GLN A 576 57.88 7.54 39.82
CA GLN A 576 56.64 8.28 39.48
C GLN A 576 56.72 8.95 38.09
N ASP A 577 55.62 9.59 37.66
CA ASP A 577 55.55 10.38 36.41
C ASP A 577 56.72 11.38 36.31
N GLY A 578 57.58 11.21 35.29
CA GLY A 578 58.75 12.04 35.03
C GLY A 578 60.10 11.43 35.44
N TRP A 579 60.11 10.19 35.95
CA TRP A 579 61.33 9.40 36.08
C TRP A 579 61.89 9.04 34.68
N PRO A 580 63.22 9.01 34.46
CA PRO A 580 63.81 8.55 33.20
C PRO A 580 63.42 7.10 32.88
N GLY A 581 63.05 6.84 31.63
CA GLY A 581 62.63 5.52 31.16
C GLY A 581 61.19 5.12 31.53
N GLU A 582 60.82 3.90 31.15
CA GLU A 582 59.54 3.27 31.49
C GLU A 582 59.70 1.83 31.98
N PHE A 583 58.67 1.31 32.65
CA PHE A 583 58.67 -0.08 33.10
C PHE A 583 58.38 -1.03 31.93
N LEU A 584 59.34 -1.91 31.63
CA LEU A 584 59.21 -3.01 30.68
C LEU A 584 59.61 -4.32 31.36
N GLU A 585 58.70 -5.28 31.46
CA GLU A 585 58.90 -6.54 32.21
C GLU A 585 60.15 -7.33 31.76
N ASP A 586 60.55 -7.17 30.50
CA ASP A 586 61.71 -7.84 29.88
C ASP A 586 62.84 -6.86 29.50
N ALA A 587 62.91 -5.66 30.11
CA ALA A 587 63.99 -4.71 29.82
C ALA A 587 65.37 -5.33 30.04
N ARG A 588 66.22 -5.25 29.00
CA ARG A 588 67.61 -5.67 29.05
C ARG A 588 68.50 -4.49 29.36
N LEU A 589 69.59 -4.75 30.07
CA LEU A 589 70.49 -3.71 30.60
C LEU A 589 69.73 -2.63 31.40
N PRO A 590 68.78 -2.98 32.29
CA PRO A 590 68.04 -1.96 33.02
C PRO A 590 68.95 -1.25 34.01
N ASP A 591 68.84 0.07 34.06
CA ASP A 591 69.57 0.87 35.03
C ASP A 591 68.74 1.07 36.32
N ALA A 592 69.31 0.65 37.46
CA ALA A 592 68.78 0.93 38.79
C ALA A 592 68.85 2.41 39.15
N PHE A 593 69.85 3.13 38.66
CA PHE A 593 70.12 4.53 38.93
C PHE A 593 70.36 5.35 37.64
N PRO A 594 69.32 5.61 36.82
CA PRO A 594 69.39 6.29 35.50
C PRO A 594 69.95 7.72 35.45
N LEU A 595 70.50 8.23 36.55
CA LEU A 595 71.02 9.58 36.69
C LEU A 595 72.39 9.60 37.40
N GLU A 596 72.94 8.44 37.75
CA GLU A 596 74.13 8.29 38.58
C GLU A 596 75.10 7.28 37.97
N GLU A 597 75.97 7.77 37.07
CA GLU A 597 76.95 7.01 36.24
C GLU A 597 77.81 5.95 36.96
N THR A 598 77.86 5.98 38.29
CA THR A 598 78.71 5.11 39.10
C THR A 598 77.97 3.92 39.70
N GLN A 599 76.64 3.85 39.60
CA GLN A 599 75.80 2.79 40.14
C GLN A 599 74.76 2.39 39.10
N TRP A 600 74.60 1.10 38.82
CA TRP A 600 73.63 0.62 37.82
C TRP A 600 72.80 -0.59 38.27
N ASN A 601 73.14 -1.19 39.43
CA ASN A 601 72.51 -2.39 39.95
C ASN A 601 72.20 -2.23 41.44
N ASP A 602 71.03 -2.70 41.85
CA ASP A 602 70.55 -2.72 43.24
C ASP A 602 69.86 -4.09 43.41
N THR A 603 70.60 -5.05 43.97
CA THR A 603 70.18 -6.47 43.98
C THR A 603 69.06 -6.73 44.97
N ASP A 604 69.06 -6.03 46.09
CA ASP A 604 68.12 -6.28 47.19
C ASP A 604 67.00 -5.22 47.31
N ALA A 605 67.03 -4.22 46.42
CA ALA A 605 66.05 -3.18 46.22
C ALA A 605 65.88 -2.23 47.40
N ASP A 606 66.97 -1.98 48.14
CA ASP A 606 66.98 -1.06 49.28
C ASP A 606 67.32 0.40 48.89
N GLY A 607 67.73 0.61 47.63
CA GLY A 607 68.08 1.92 47.07
C GLY A 607 69.55 2.29 47.18
N TRP A 608 70.43 1.36 47.58
CA TRP A 608 71.88 1.50 47.54
C TRP A 608 72.46 0.64 46.42
N GLY A 609 73.55 1.11 45.82
CA GLY A 609 74.07 0.50 44.61
C GLY A 609 75.14 -0.55 44.91
N ASP A 610 75.03 -1.70 44.24
CA ASP A 610 75.90 -2.85 44.45
C ASP A 610 77.34 -2.63 43.95
N ASN A 611 77.62 -1.60 43.14
CA ASN A 611 78.95 -1.39 42.60
C ASN A 611 79.89 -0.89 43.72
N PRO A 612 80.88 -1.69 44.17
CA PRO A 612 81.74 -1.31 45.30
C PRO A 612 82.68 -0.14 44.98
N ASN A 613 82.84 0.19 43.70
CA ASN A 613 83.61 1.35 43.25
C ASN A 613 82.70 2.56 42.96
N GLY A 614 81.39 2.42 43.17
CA GLY A 614 80.42 3.47 42.95
C GLY A 614 80.39 4.48 44.09
N THR A 615 79.63 5.55 43.89
CA THR A 615 79.35 6.49 44.98
C THR A 615 78.43 5.79 45.98
N ASP A 616 78.79 5.86 47.27
CA ASP A 616 77.98 5.29 48.36
C ASP A 616 77.58 3.81 48.11
N PRO A 617 78.57 2.91 48.00
CA PRO A 617 78.31 1.50 47.70
C PRO A 617 77.60 0.81 48.86
N ASP A 618 76.76 -0.16 48.53
CA ASP A 618 76.13 -1.03 49.51
C ASP A 618 77.16 -2.03 50.09
N ASP A 619 77.44 -1.93 51.39
CA ASP A 619 78.31 -2.86 52.12
C ASP A 619 77.64 -4.24 52.32
N PHE A 620 76.31 -4.33 52.17
CA PHE A 620 75.51 -5.54 52.29
C PHE A 620 74.54 -5.77 51.10
N PRO A 621 75.04 -6.04 49.86
CA PRO A 621 74.24 -6.12 48.61
C PRO A 621 73.12 -7.18 48.52
N LEU A 622 72.87 -7.93 49.59
CA LEU A 622 71.88 -9.01 49.66
C LEU A 622 70.97 -8.89 50.88
N GLN A 623 71.17 -7.88 51.74
CA GLN A 623 70.43 -7.69 52.98
C GLN A 623 69.73 -6.34 52.94
N PRO A 624 68.46 -6.26 52.47
CA PRO A 624 67.80 -4.97 52.22
C PRO A 624 67.52 -4.11 53.46
N SER A 625 67.90 -4.62 54.63
CA SER A 625 67.82 -3.90 55.90
C SER A 625 69.16 -3.34 56.37
N GLN A 626 70.27 -3.60 55.68
CA GLN A 626 71.61 -3.14 56.01
C GLN A 626 72.27 -2.65 54.73
N TRP A 627 72.97 -1.52 54.78
CA TRP A 627 73.64 -0.96 53.61
C TRP A 627 75.01 -0.35 53.92
N LYS A 628 75.39 -0.35 55.21
CA LYS A 628 76.60 0.31 55.70
C LYS A 628 77.18 -0.38 56.92
N ASP A 629 78.49 -0.59 56.91
CA ASP A 629 79.30 -1.13 58.02
C ASP A 629 80.38 -0.10 58.40
N SER A 630 80.15 0.68 59.46
CA SER A 630 81.04 1.81 59.78
C SER A 630 82.38 1.41 60.42
N ASP A 631 82.47 0.26 61.08
CA ASP A 631 83.69 -0.19 61.77
C ASP A 631 84.30 -1.48 61.21
N GLY A 632 83.63 -2.12 60.25
CA GLY A 632 84.15 -3.21 59.44
C GLY A 632 84.12 -4.57 60.13
N ASP A 633 83.24 -4.75 61.11
CA ASP A 633 83.13 -5.99 61.88
C ASP A 633 82.11 -7.00 61.30
N GLY A 634 81.39 -6.60 60.25
CA GLY A 634 80.42 -7.42 59.54
C GLY A 634 78.99 -7.31 60.06
N TYR A 635 78.71 -6.44 61.03
CA TYR A 635 77.36 -6.10 61.47
C TYR A 635 76.96 -4.73 60.93
N GLY A 636 75.72 -4.61 60.47
CA GLY A 636 75.28 -3.38 59.78
C GLY A 636 74.77 -2.31 60.73
N ASP A 637 75.04 -1.04 60.39
CA ASP A 637 74.74 0.14 61.21
C ASP A 637 73.24 0.40 61.44
N ASN A 638 72.35 -0.21 60.64
CA ASN A 638 70.92 0.06 60.68
C ASN A 638 70.24 -0.70 61.84
N THR A 639 69.98 -0.01 62.95
CA THR A 639 69.31 -0.61 64.12
C THR A 639 67.79 -0.50 64.11
N THR A 640 67.16 -0.47 62.94
CA THR A 640 65.69 -0.55 62.91
C THR A 640 65.23 -1.89 63.48
N ARG A 641 64.03 -1.94 64.10
CA ARG A 641 63.55 -3.14 64.82
C ARG A 641 63.55 -4.41 63.96
N ASP A 642 63.38 -4.23 62.66
CA ASP A 642 63.24 -5.32 61.70
C ASP A 642 64.55 -5.53 60.90
N ALA A 643 65.65 -4.87 61.30
CA ALA A 643 66.96 -5.04 60.69
C ALA A 643 67.62 -6.36 61.07
N PHE A 644 68.26 -6.98 60.08
CA PHE A 644 69.00 -8.21 60.26
C PHE A 644 70.32 -7.93 60.98
N GLU A 645 70.52 -8.58 62.14
CA GLU A 645 71.78 -8.59 62.92
C GLU A 645 72.44 -7.20 62.99
N ALA A 646 71.70 -6.22 63.52
CA ALA A 646 72.19 -4.85 63.59
C ALA A 646 73.28 -4.69 64.64
N ASP A 647 74.29 -3.90 64.30
CA ASP A 647 75.41 -3.63 65.18
C ASP A 647 74.98 -2.77 66.38
N ASP A 648 75.10 -3.35 67.58
CA ASP A 648 74.83 -2.70 68.85
C ASP A 648 75.96 -1.74 69.25
N CYS A 649 77.14 -1.85 68.63
CA CYS A 649 78.37 -1.13 68.95
C CYS A 649 79.00 -0.28 67.81
N ARG A 650 78.50 -0.28 66.56
CA ARG A 650 78.59 0.64 65.38
C ARG A 650 79.86 1.40 65.00
N SER A 651 80.69 1.69 65.97
CA SER A 651 81.84 2.58 65.88
C SER A 651 83.07 1.93 66.52
N LYS A 652 82.91 0.68 66.96
CA LYS A 652 83.88 -0.07 67.71
C LYS A 652 83.71 -1.54 67.36
N TYR A 653 84.59 -1.97 66.46
CA TYR A 653 84.74 -3.34 66.01
C TYR A 653 84.54 -4.35 67.15
N GLY A 654 83.60 -5.26 66.97
CA GLY A 654 83.29 -6.32 67.91
C GLY A 654 82.85 -7.61 67.22
N LEU A 655 82.88 -8.71 67.97
CA LEU A 655 82.51 -10.04 67.44
C LEU A 655 81.48 -10.76 68.31
N SER A 656 80.96 -10.11 69.37
CA SER A 656 79.90 -10.71 70.18
C SER A 656 78.65 -10.98 69.34
N PHE A 657 77.96 -12.07 69.64
CA PHE A 657 76.80 -12.52 68.85
C PHE A 657 75.70 -13.20 69.67
N GLU A 658 75.89 -13.45 70.97
CA GLU A 658 74.88 -14.10 71.82
C GLU A 658 73.94 -13.09 72.49
N ASP A 659 74.41 -11.89 72.84
CA ASP A 659 73.61 -10.88 73.56
C ASP A 659 73.53 -9.53 72.86
N ARG A 660 74.67 -8.99 72.42
CA ARG A 660 74.79 -7.75 71.65
C ARG A 660 75.59 -8.08 70.41
N TYR A 661 75.08 -7.78 69.23
CA TYR A 661 75.80 -8.06 67.98
C TYR A 661 76.83 -6.95 67.72
N GLY A 662 78.05 -7.29 67.28
CA GLY A 662 79.09 -6.32 66.92
C GLY A 662 79.79 -5.62 68.10
N CYS A 663 79.63 -6.11 69.33
CA CYS A 663 80.34 -5.56 70.50
C CYS A 663 81.61 -6.35 70.86
N GLU A 664 82.50 -5.74 71.64
CA GLU A 664 83.72 -6.40 72.12
C GLU A 664 83.41 -7.66 72.91
N ASP A 665 84.12 -8.74 72.57
CA ASP A 665 84.10 -10.05 73.20
C ASP A 665 85.57 -10.47 73.40
N THR A 666 86.09 -10.19 74.58
CA THR A 666 87.52 -10.27 74.88
C THR A 666 88.02 -11.71 74.98
N ASP A 667 87.19 -12.66 75.41
CA ASP A 667 87.58 -14.06 75.54
C ASP A 667 86.99 -15.00 74.47
N GLY A 668 86.16 -14.45 73.59
CA GLY A 668 85.66 -15.11 72.39
C GLY A 668 84.57 -16.12 72.67
N ASP A 669 83.83 -15.97 73.77
CA ASP A 669 82.77 -16.89 74.18
C ASP A 669 81.40 -16.58 73.55
N GLY A 670 81.31 -15.46 72.82
CA GLY A 670 80.13 -14.97 72.12
C GLY A 670 79.33 -13.93 72.89
N TRP A 671 79.58 -13.74 74.19
CA TRP A 671 78.95 -12.72 75.02
C TRP A 671 79.77 -11.43 75.00
N SER A 672 79.08 -10.29 74.95
CA SER A 672 79.75 -9.00 75.03
C SER A 672 80.39 -8.81 76.41
N ASP A 673 81.54 -8.13 76.45
CA ASP A 673 82.27 -7.77 77.68
C ASP A 673 81.37 -7.04 78.71
N LEU A 674 80.28 -6.41 78.26
CA LEU A 674 79.32 -5.70 79.10
C LEU A 674 78.34 -6.64 79.83
N SER A 675 78.10 -7.83 79.30
CA SER A 675 77.17 -8.82 79.85
C SER A 675 77.88 -10.05 80.43
N ASP A 676 79.17 -10.22 80.18
CA ASP A 676 79.96 -11.30 80.72
C ASP A 676 80.41 -11.04 82.17
N TYR A 677 80.03 -11.95 83.07
CA TYR A 677 80.44 -11.93 84.48
C TYR A 677 81.95 -12.19 84.66
N CYS A 678 82.61 -12.89 83.73
CA CYS A 678 84.03 -13.18 83.76
C CYS A 678 84.71 -12.96 82.39
N VAL A 679 84.82 -11.68 81.96
CA VAL A 679 85.40 -11.13 80.69
C VAL A 679 86.74 -11.73 80.17
N TYR A 680 87.42 -12.58 80.93
CA TYR A 680 88.68 -13.24 80.56
C TYR A 680 88.67 -14.76 80.80
N ASP A 681 87.50 -15.36 81.06
CA ASP A 681 87.30 -16.77 81.39
C ASP A 681 86.12 -17.32 80.56
N PRO A 682 86.39 -17.86 79.36
CA PRO A 682 85.36 -18.20 78.34
C PRO A 682 84.49 -19.40 78.72
N LEU A 683 84.53 -19.81 79.99
CA LEU A 683 83.76 -20.91 80.57
C LEU A 683 82.71 -20.42 81.57
N ILE A 684 82.71 -19.15 81.98
CA ILE A 684 81.85 -18.63 83.04
C ILE A 684 81.29 -17.24 82.69
N TRP A 685 80.11 -17.21 82.08
CA TRP A 685 79.41 -15.94 81.76
C TRP A 685 78.26 -15.59 82.74
N GLU A 686 77.85 -16.49 83.65
CA GLU A 686 76.79 -16.24 84.67
C GLU A 686 77.11 -16.76 86.10
N ALA A 687 76.63 -16.07 87.15
CA ALA A 687 76.86 -16.42 88.56
C ALA A 687 75.94 -17.57 89.08
N PRO A 688 76.35 -18.40 90.07
CA PRO A 688 77.54 -18.29 90.92
C PRO A 688 78.72 -19.14 90.42
N GLY A 689 79.68 -18.50 89.74
CA GLY A 689 81.02 -19.03 89.45
C GLY A 689 82.10 -18.17 90.12
N THR A 690 83.29 -18.74 90.34
CA THR A 690 84.49 -17.94 90.72
C THR A 690 85.41 -17.90 89.51
N CYS A 691 85.53 -16.74 88.88
CA CYS A 691 86.37 -16.51 87.69
C CYS A 691 87.82 -16.92 87.95
N ALA A 692 88.46 -17.56 86.96
CA ALA A 692 89.90 -17.80 86.95
C ALA A 692 90.48 -17.23 85.66
N ILE A 693 91.51 -16.39 85.77
CA ILE A 693 92.25 -15.95 84.57
C ILE A 693 93.00 -17.15 84.02
N VAL A 694 92.61 -17.61 82.84
CA VAL A 694 93.31 -18.66 82.09
C VAL A 694 93.93 -17.99 80.87
N GLU A 695 95.27 -17.97 80.79
CA GLU A 695 95.92 -17.53 79.55
C GLU A 695 95.69 -18.61 78.49
N ILE A 696 94.89 -18.30 77.46
CA ILE A 696 94.79 -19.11 76.25
C ILE A 696 95.63 -18.45 75.15
N ASP A 697 96.56 -19.28 74.65
CA ASP A 697 97.65 -19.06 73.71
C ASP A 697 97.10 -18.75 72.31
N ASP A 698 97.43 -17.57 71.81
CA ASP A 698 96.88 -16.99 70.59
C ASP A 698 97.52 -17.62 69.34
N GLY A 699 96.70 -18.39 68.64
CA GLY A 699 97.11 -19.37 67.63
C GLY A 699 96.64 -19.05 66.23
N SER A 700 97.08 -17.91 65.71
CA SER A 700 97.41 -17.65 64.30
C SER A 700 96.32 -17.86 63.23
N ASP A 701 95.74 -16.72 62.87
CA ASP A 701 95.34 -16.16 61.57
C ASP A 701 95.76 -16.90 60.26
N PRO A 702 94.92 -16.87 59.20
CA PRO A 702 95.04 -17.63 57.97
C PRO A 702 95.65 -16.81 56.81
N SER A 703 96.25 -17.51 55.84
CA SER A 703 96.15 -17.26 54.40
C SER A 703 97.28 -17.96 53.65
N SER A 704 96.93 -18.78 52.65
CA SER A 704 97.81 -18.94 51.49
C SER A 704 96.99 -19.24 50.25
N ASN A 705 97.05 -18.29 49.33
CA ASN A 705 96.35 -18.27 48.08
C ASN A 705 97.10 -19.08 47.00
N SER A 706 96.32 -19.54 46.02
CA SER A 706 96.68 -19.88 44.63
C SER A 706 97.46 -21.17 44.32
N GLY A 707 96.87 -21.98 43.44
CA GLY A 707 97.48 -23.16 42.83
C GLY A 707 96.67 -23.71 41.66
N ALA A 708 97.04 -23.25 40.45
CA ALA A 708 96.48 -23.63 39.15
C ALA A 708 96.89 -25.04 38.67
N SER A 709 96.21 -25.55 37.61
CA SER A 709 96.74 -26.36 36.49
C SER A 709 95.65 -27.29 35.88
N LEU A 710 95.21 -27.08 34.63
CA LEU A 710 95.75 -27.63 33.35
C LEU A 710 95.23 -29.04 32.99
N ALA A 711 94.45 -29.08 31.90
CA ALA A 711 94.28 -30.14 30.90
C ALA A 711 94.15 -31.62 31.36
N THR A 712 92.95 -32.23 31.20
CA THR A 712 92.71 -33.63 30.77
C THR A 712 91.20 -33.87 30.52
N VAL A 713 90.84 -34.16 29.26
CA VAL A 713 89.78 -35.09 28.79
C VAL A 713 88.29 -34.71 28.87
N ALA A 714 87.64 -34.98 27.74
CA ALA A 714 86.23 -34.86 27.39
C ALA A 714 85.28 -35.90 28.04
N THR A 715 83.96 -35.65 27.92
CA THR A 715 82.75 -36.45 28.30
C THR A 715 82.46 -36.50 29.82
N TRP A 716 81.27 -36.18 30.35
CA TRP A 716 79.89 -36.74 30.26
C TRP A 716 78.84 -35.63 30.63
N ALA A 717 77.71 -35.40 29.94
CA ALA A 717 76.37 -36.05 29.92
C ALA A 717 75.35 -35.65 31.04
N LEU A 718 74.28 -34.94 30.63
CA LEU A 718 72.83 -35.05 30.94
C LEU A 718 72.28 -35.40 32.36
N GLY A 719 71.30 -34.59 32.82
CA GLY A 719 70.13 -35.05 33.59
C GLY A 719 70.08 -34.65 35.07
N GLY A 720 69.45 -33.52 35.41
CA GLY A 720 69.36 -33.06 36.82
C GLY A 720 68.15 -32.19 37.16
N LEU A 721 67.04 -32.26 36.41
CA LEU A 721 65.86 -31.39 36.60
C LEU A 721 64.61 -32.08 37.20
N VAL A 722 64.72 -33.29 37.77
CA VAL A 722 63.55 -34.02 38.33
C VAL A 722 63.75 -34.48 39.79
N THR A 723 64.97 -34.43 40.34
CA THR A 723 65.27 -34.94 41.68
C THR A 723 65.26 -33.88 42.78
N LEU A 724 65.51 -32.60 42.46
CA LEU A 724 65.59 -31.54 43.47
C LEU A 724 64.19 -30.97 43.83
N LEU A 725 63.26 -31.04 42.88
CA LEU A 725 61.86 -30.60 43.04
C LEU A 725 61.01 -31.56 43.91
N LEU A 726 61.49 -32.80 44.15
CA LEU A 726 60.81 -33.79 45.00
C LEU A 726 61.28 -33.80 46.47
N LEU A 727 62.36 -33.10 46.83
CA LEU A 727 62.92 -33.07 48.19
C LEU A 727 62.44 -31.89 49.04
N ALA A 728 62.16 -30.74 48.41
CA ALA A 728 61.66 -29.55 49.13
C ALA A 728 60.22 -29.71 49.63
N ILE A 729 59.39 -30.52 48.95
CA ILE A 729 57.99 -30.78 49.31
C ILE A 729 57.85 -31.62 50.61
N LEU A 730 58.92 -32.30 51.04
CA LEU A 730 58.93 -33.08 52.30
C LEU A 730 59.08 -32.18 53.55
N VAL A 731 59.63 -30.97 53.42
CA VAL A 731 59.91 -30.06 54.55
C VAL A 731 58.67 -29.23 54.96
N ALA A 732 57.62 -29.24 54.14
CA ALA A 732 56.35 -28.58 54.46
C ALA A 732 55.53 -29.20 55.62
N MET A 733 55.94 -30.29 56.29
CA MET A 733 55.01 -31.07 57.14
C MET A 733 55.31 -31.17 58.64
N ILE A 734 56.36 -30.54 59.20
CA ILE A 734 56.71 -30.75 60.63
C ILE A 734 56.78 -29.49 61.54
N ALA A 735 56.69 -28.25 61.07
CA ALA A 735 56.87 -27.08 61.97
C ALA A 735 55.68 -26.09 62.03
N ARG A 736 54.45 -26.59 62.23
CA ARG A 736 53.28 -25.76 62.63
C ARG A 736 52.94 -25.97 64.12
N GLN A 737 52.76 -24.85 64.85
CA GLN A 737 52.02 -24.67 66.13
C GLN A 737 52.67 -25.00 67.49
N ALA A 738 53.25 -23.98 68.14
CA ALA A 738 53.17 -23.74 69.60
C ALA A 738 53.45 -22.23 69.85
N ALA A 739 52.51 -21.30 70.05
CA ALA A 739 51.47 -21.10 71.10
C ALA A 739 51.87 -20.13 72.24
N LYS A 740 51.40 -18.87 72.12
CA LYS A 740 50.88 -17.87 73.11
C LYS A 740 51.11 -18.02 74.66
N ARG A 741 51.58 -16.90 75.26
CA ARG A 741 51.41 -16.30 76.64
C ARG A 741 52.57 -16.40 77.67
N SER A 742 53.06 -15.25 78.19
CA SER A 742 52.99 -14.88 79.63
C SER A 742 53.79 -13.60 80.02
N GLY A 743 53.13 -12.44 80.09
CA GLY A 743 53.69 -11.17 80.57
C GLY A 743 53.49 -10.91 82.08
N GLN A 744 53.82 -11.86 82.95
CA GLN A 744 53.58 -11.71 84.41
C GLN A 744 54.77 -12.03 85.33
N LEU A 745 55.97 -12.32 84.80
CA LEU A 745 57.16 -12.65 85.60
C LEU A 745 58.19 -11.51 85.72
N VAL A 746 58.13 -10.49 84.85
CA VAL A 746 59.20 -9.47 84.72
C VAL A 746 59.15 -8.38 85.81
N ARG A 747 58.02 -8.17 86.49
CA ARG A 747 57.89 -7.08 87.49
C ARG A 747 58.45 -7.35 88.89
N GLN A 748 58.93 -8.56 89.19
CA GLN A 748 59.45 -8.88 90.54
C GLN A 748 60.99 -8.83 90.67
N ASN A 749 61.75 -8.86 89.56
CA ASN A 749 63.22 -8.95 89.63
C ASN A 749 63.95 -7.59 89.58
N VAL A 750 63.32 -6.52 89.09
CA VAL A 750 63.97 -5.21 88.92
C VAL A 750 64.23 -4.48 90.25
N ALA A 751 63.44 -4.73 91.30
CA ALA A 751 63.55 -4.00 92.57
C ALA A 751 64.68 -4.48 93.52
N LEU A 752 65.41 -5.55 93.17
CA LEU A 752 66.50 -6.08 94.01
C LEU A 752 67.90 -5.63 93.54
N GLN A 753 68.02 -5.18 92.28
CA GLN A 753 69.31 -4.91 91.63
C GLN A 753 69.89 -3.53 91.98
N GLU A 754 69.03 -2.53 92.23
CA GLU A 754 69.45 -1.15 92.54
C GLU A 754 70.12 -0.97 93.92
N GLN A 755 69.99 -1.91 94.87
CA GLN A 755 70.60 -1.77 96.21
C GLN A 755 72.03 -2.31 96.34
N LEU A 756 72.61 -2.92 95.30
CA LEU A 756 73.94 -3.54 95.36
C LEU A 756 75.06 -2.71 94.70
N PHE A 757 74.73 -1.81 93.76
CA PHE A 757 75.72 -1.01 93.02
C PHE A 757 76.38 0.12 93.84
N ASP A 758 75.70 0.65 94.87
CA ASP A 758 76.19 1.76 95.71
C ASP A 758 77.40 1.39 96.62
N GLY A 759 77.70 0.10 96.77
CA GLY A 759 78.76 -0.42 97.64
C GLY A 759 80.11 -0.67 96.96
N GLU A 760 80.13 -0.80 95.63
CA GLU A 760 81.30 -1.23 94.87
C GLU A 760 82.10 -0.04 94.33
N GLU A 761 81.41 1.05 93.99
CA GLU A 761 82.01 2.29 93.50
C GLU A 761 82.89 2.99 94.56
N LYS A 762 82.47 3.00 95.83
CA LYS A 762 83.29 3.48 96.96
C LYS A 762 84.59 2.70 97.16
N ARG A 763 84.57 1.40 96.88
CA ARG A 763 85.77 0.56 97.05
C ARG A 763 86.77 0.79 95.92
N ARG A 764 86.30 1.17 94.73
CA ARG A 764 87.12 1.53 93.57
C ARG A 764 87.86 2.86 93.77
N GLU A 765 87.21 3.87 94.35
CA GLU A 765 87.85 5.17 94.66
C GLU A 765 89.00 5.03 95.69
N GLU A 766 88.83 4.20 96.71
CA GLU A 766 89.87 3.95 97.74
C GLU A 766 91.15 3.31 97.15
N TRP A 767 91.04 2.50 96.09
CA TRP A 767 92.19 1.89 95.41
C TRP A 767 92.90 2.86 94.48
N ILE A 768 92.19 3.80 93.85
CA ILE A 768 92.81 4.86 93.04
C ILE A 768 93.71 5.75 93.91
N GLU A 769 93.23 6.16 95.09
CA GLU A 769 94.04 6.94 96.04
C GLU A 769 95.28 6.18 96.52
N TYR A 770 95.16 4.87 96.76
CA TYR A 770 96.30 4.02 97.16
C TYR A 770 97.43 4.02 96.10
N TYR A 771 97.10 3.83 94.82
CA TYR A 771 98.10 3.76 93.74
C TYR A 771 98.71 5.13 93.40
N LEU A 772 97.95 6.22 93.57
CA LEU A 772 98.49 7.58 93.49
C LEU A 772 99.48 7.87 94.61
N ALA A 773 99.21 7.41 95.83
CA ALA A 773 100.10 7.59 96.98
C ALA A 773 101.42 6.79 96.86
N GLU A 774 101.41 5.64 96.19
CA GLU A 774 102.64 4.87 95.86
C GLU A 774 103.41 5.42 94.65
N GLY A 775 102.88 6.45 93.97
CA GLY A 775 103.51 7.08 92.81
C GLY A 775 103.43 6.25 91.53
N ASN A 776 102.55 5.24 91.49
CA ASN A 776 102.35 4.37 90.33
C ASN A 776 101.14 4.85 89.49
N ILE A 777 101.39 5.90 88.69
CA ILE A 777 100.34 6.61 87.96
C ILE A 777 99.70 5.75 86.85
N GLU A 778 100.44 4.79 86.26
CA GLU A 778 99.91 3.88 85.24
C GLU A 778 98.81 2.97 85.81
N LYS A 779 99.01 2.39 87.01
CA LYS A 779 97.98 1.59 87.67
C LYS A 779 96.77 2.39 88.16
N ALA A 780 96.98 3.66 88.54
CA ALA A 780 95.86 4.54 88.86
C ALA A 780 95.03 4.83 87.59
N LYS A 781 95.69 5.07 86.44
CA LYS A 781 95.02 5.27 85.14
C LYS A 781 94.18 4.07 84.72
N GLU A 782 94.67 2.85 84.93
CA GLU A 782 93.92 1.61 84.68
C GLU A 782 92.61 1.50 85.51
N LEU A 783 92.57 2.04 86.72
CA LEU A 783 91.33 2.08 87.54
C LEU A 783 90.41 3.27 87.19
N GLY A 784 90.78 4.07 86.18
CA GLY A 784 90.02 5.20 85.66
C GLY A 784 90.50 6.58 86.15
N TYR A 785 91.69 6.69 86.74
CA TYR A 785 92.26 8.00 87.08
C TYR A 785 92.75 8.72 85.82
N VAL A 786 92.16 9.85 85.47
CA VAL A 786 92.62 10.66 84.33
C VAL A 786 93.47 11.82 84.85
N GLU A 787 94.71 11.93 84.36
CA GLU A 787 95.65 12.98 84.74
C GLU A 787 95.27 14.30 84.03
N LYS A 788 94.75 15.27 84.78
CA LYS A 788 94.31 16.55 84.22
C LYS A 788 95.49 17.41 83.76
N ALA A 789 95.38 18.02 82.58
CA ALA A 789 96.40 18.89 82.01
C ALA A 789 96.50 20.24 82.76
N GLU A 790 97.68 20.87 82.81
CA GLU A 790 97.94 22.10 83.59
C GLU A 790 97.02 23.29 83.22
N TRP A 791 96.49 23.34 82.00
CA TRP A 791 95.52 24.37 81.60
C TRP A 791 94.12 24.08 82.16
N GLN A 792 93.70 22.82 82.27
CA GLN A 792 92.44 22.41 82.91
C GLN A 792 92.49 22.63 84.43
N LEU A 793 93.66 22.46 85.05
CA LEU A 793 93.89 22.82 86.46
C LEU A 793 93.84 24.34 86.69
N HIS A 794 94.22 25.15 85.70
CA HIS A 794 94.13 26.61 85.76
C HIS A 794 92.70 27.11 85.50
N GLU A 795 91.95 26.43 84.64
CA GLU A 795 90.56 26.72 84.31
C GLU A 795 89.62 26.32 85.46
N GLU A 796 89.82 25.16 86.08
CA GLU A 796 89.06 24.75 87.28
C GLU A 796 89.38 25.64 88.50
N GLN A 797 90.59 26.18 88.63
CA GLN A 797 90.92 27.17 89.66
C GLN A 797 90.21 28.51 89.42
N GLN A 798 90.04 28.92 88.15
CA GLN A 798 89.29 30.13 87.81
C GLN A 798 87.78 29.94 87.99
N GLU A 799 87.24 28.77 87.63
CA GLU A 799 85.82 28.44 87.86
C GLU A 799 85.48 28.26 89.35
N GLN A 800 86.39 27.73 90.18
CA GLN A 800 86.19 27.66 91.63
C GLN A 800 86.20 29.04 92.31
N GLU A 801 87.01 30.00 91.84
CA GLU A 801 86.97 31.38 92.35
C GLU A 801 85.72 32.16 91.90
N GLU A 802 85.10 31.78 90.77
CA GLU A 802 83.86 32.40 90.29
C GLU A 802 82.60 31.80 90.93
N VAL A 803 82.55 30.49 91.21
CA VAL A 803 81.38 29.85 91.86
C VAL A 803 81.26 30.22 93.34
N GLU A 804 82.36 30.39 94.08
CA GLU A 804 82.30 30.81 95.50
C GLU A 804 81.75 32.25 95.68
N LYS A 805 81.73 33.06 94.61
CA LYS A 805 81.13 34.40 94.62
C LYS A 805 79.61 34.40 94.41
N VAL A 806 79.03 33.36 93.83
CA VAL A 806 77.62 33.35 93.39
C VAL A 806 76.68 32.72 94.42
N GLU A 807 77.15 31.85 95.33
CA GLU A 807 76.30 31.21 96.37
C GLU A 807 76.12 32.03 97.67
N SER A 808 76.61 33.28 97.73
CA SER A 808 76.56 34.10 98.96
C SER A 808 75.36 35.04 99.12
N LEU A 809 74.24 34.83 98.40
CA LEU A 809 73.04 35.67 98.53
C LEU A 809 71.74 34.84 98.72
N PRO A 810 71.13 34.85 99.92
CA PRO A 810 69.89 34.11 100.20
C PRO A 810 68.63 34.81 99.69
N ASP A 811 67.71 34.00 99.17
CA ASP A 811 66.35 34.33 98.74
C ASP A 811 65.47 34.87 99.88
N ALA A 812 64.76 35.96 99.62
CA ALA A 812 63.78 36.53 100.52
C ALA A 812 62.36 36.18 100.07
N LEU A 813 61.69 35.36 100.90
CA LEU A 813 60.30 35.43 101.41
C LEU A 813 59.28 36.27 100.62
N ASP A 814 57.98 35.95 100.49
CA ASP A 814 57.04 34.97 101.06
C ASP A 814 55.65 35.59 100.82
N LEU A 815 54.55 34.82 100.89
CA LEU A 815 53.20 35.21 101.35
C LEU A 815 52.11 34.41 100.62
N ASP A 816 51.81 33.21 101.13
CA ASP A 816 50.46 32.64 101.25
C ASP A 816 50.52 31.38 102.15
N ASP A 817 50.85 31.58 103.43
CA ASP A 817 50.15 30.97 104.59
C ASP A 817 50.94 31.19 105.89
N LEU A 818 50.54 32.20 106.65
CA LEU A 818 50.82 32.29 108.09
C LEU A 818 49.65 31.63 108.84
N PHE A 819 49.88 30.39 109.30
CA PHE A 819 49.36 29.86 110.55
C PHE A 819 50.40 28.99 111.26
#